data_AF-A0A814M2Q1-F1
#
_entry.id   AF-A0A814M2Q1-F1
#
_cell.length_a   1.000
_cell.length_b   1.000
_cell.length_c   1.000
_cell.angle_alpha   90.00
_cell.angle_beta   90.00
_cell.angle_gamma   90.00
#
_symmetry.space_group_name_H-M   'P 1'
#
loop_
_entity.id
_entity.type
_entity.pdbx_description
1 polymer ?
#
loop_
_entity_poly.entity_id
_entity_poly.type
_entity_poly.pdbx_seq_one_letter_code
_entity_poly.pdbx_strand_id
1 'polypeptide(L)'
;MVSLKSLTSKTVSLSTPVLYTGAASGIGVILLVGLLSGLVGRPNNCIKPEDVMSTTFTPLTSTTTTPRPVTTTTTTTTTTSTTTRPSTTSTTTSTTTRPTSTTTSTTRPSTTSTSTTTTTRPTSTTTSTTTTSTTRPTTTTTTTTRSTSTSTTTPTTTTTTTRSTSTTTPTTTTRTTTTTTSTTTTTRSTSTTTSTSTTTTTPTTTTTPTTTTTPTTTSTTTKLSTATLTLPSTSTPATTQTTTPILVEDVRLPNITTPTNYELLIKAFFEPISASPDPTKEYFHGSVKIDIVISEETPNIILHADRSLMVNNTKLQKQDGSPVVIKNEARLPFQRYGIETSEKLAPGQYVLSMDFYGNYGPISNLVGFYRSRYLEDGVYKTVLATNFEPIDARKAFPCFDEPAYKATYVITVEHPKDTLCLSNWPEESTSTVGDRTTTKFLKTKQMPTYLPAWVLAPKDYGYVEDTLSDGKLVRVYGRKSAIENNLVEFALEVAVKITEFFRNEYFGIEEGLPPKIDLVALPDFPAGAMENWGVILFRETALYYNENVNSLERKQSVAGIIAHELAHFWFGNLVTCAWWNDLWLNEAMATFLQYKSMQKVYPELDLQDQFIGTTLVPVMYDDGYSSSHPVSVEVTNPDNIGSLFSSITYDKGCSVLRMLESTVGDTNFQNGLKVSRNIYFSKLF
;
A
#
# COMPACT_ATOMS: atom_id res chain seq x y z
N MET A 1 -54.13 34.92 14.96
CA MET A 1 -55.02 35.39 16.04
C MET A 1 -55.15 34.30 17.08
N VAL A 2 -55.29 34.67 18.36
CA VAL A 2 -56.02 34.02 19.50
C VAL A 2 -56.23 32.48 19.50
N SER A 3 -56.13 31.72 20.60
CA SER A 3 -55.39 31.80 21.89
C SER A 3 -55.63 30.51 22.72
N LEU A 4 -54.70 30.18 23.61
CA LEU A 4 -54.72 29.23 24.75
C LEU A 4 -55.97 28.37 25.07
N LYS A 5 -55.69 27.14 25.51
CA LYS A 5 -55.98 26.76 26.93
C LYS A 5 -55.04 25.67 27.46
N SER A 6 -54.61 25.84 28.71
CA SER A 6 -53.80 24.89 29.49
C SER A 6 -54.63 24.30 30.64
N LEU A 7 -54.18 23.19 31.22
CA LEU A 7 -54.61 22.71 32.54
C LEU A 7 -53.48 21.88 33.18
N THR A 8 -53.51 21.79 34.51
CA THR A 8 -52.30 21.59 35.33
C THR A 8 -52.36 20.43 36.31
N SER A 9 -51.18 19.86 36.58
CA SER A 9 -50.71 19.25 37.84
C SER A 9 -51.72 18.72 38.87
N LYS A 10 -51.54 17.45 39.26
CA LYS A 10 -51.82 16.95 40.62
C LYS A 10 -50.73 15.99 41.08
N THR A 11 -50.21 16.24 42.28
CA THR A 11 -49.28 15.35 42.99
C THR A 11 -50.06 14.42 43.92
N VAL A 12 -49.61 13.16 44.07
CA VAL A 12 -50.05 12.25 45.15
C VAL A 12 -48.82 11.55 45.72
N SER A 13 -48.76 11.41 47.04
CA SER A 13 -47.64 10.82 47.79
C SER A 13 -47.67 9.29 47.79
N LEU A 14 -46.49 8.67 47.82
CA LEU A 14 -46.31 7.26 48.20
C LEU A 14 -45.47 7.17 49.48
N SER A 15 -45.87 6.25 50.37
CA SER A 15 -45.27 6.03 51.68
C SER A 15 -44.10 5.03 51.64
N THR A 16 -43.30 5.01 52.72
CA THR A 16 -42.08 4.22 52.89
C THR A 16 -42.26 2.69 52.85
N PRO A 17 -41.22 1.91 52.47
CA PRO A 17 -41.28 0.45 52.30
C PRO A 17 -40.97 -0.35 53.58
N VAL A 18 -41.15 -1.67 53.49
CA VAL A 18 -40.60 -2.69 54.41
C VAL A 18 -39.56 -3.54 53.65
N LEU A 19 -38.58 -4.09 54.37
CA LEU A 19 -37.28 -4.59 53.86
C LEU A 19 -37.09 -6.12 54.01
N TYR A 20 -35.90 -6.60 53.60
CA TYR A 20 -35.33 -7.98 53.73
C TYR A 20 -35.84 -9.03 52.72
N THR A 21 -35.00 -9.87 52.06
CA THR A 21 -33.52 -9.93 51.82
C THR A 21 -33.25 -10.88 50.63
N GLY A 22 -32.10 -10.94 49.95
CA GLY A 22 -30.80 -10.24 50.04
C GLY A 22 -30.06 -10.32 48.67
N ALA A 23 -29.06 -9.47 48.40
CA ALA A 23 -27.62 -9.69 48.63
C ALA A 23 -26.99 -10.79 47.73
N ALA A 24 -25.91 -10.55 46.96
CA ALA A 24 -25.13 -9.36 46.59
C ALA A 24 -24.43 -9.64 45.21
N SER A 25 -23.70 -8.78 44.48
CA SER A 25 -23.01 -7.48 44.70
C SER A 25 -23.25 -6.57 43.45
N GLY A 26 -22.64 -5.40 43.17
CA GLY A 26 -21.49 -4.65 43.72
C GLY A 26 -20.23 -4.86 42.87
N ILE A 27 -19.85 -4.06 41.84
CA ILE A 27 -20.00 -2.61 41.54
C ILE A 27 -19.10 -1.71 42.38
N GLY A 28 -18.40 -0.78 41.71
CA GLY A 28 -17.53 0.24 42.33
C GLY A 28 -17.10 1.36 41.36
N VAL A 29 -18.05 2.15 40.86
CA VAL A 29 -17.76 3.42 40.15
C VAL A 29 -17.97 4.58 41.12
N ILE A 30 -17.01 5.50 41.20
CA ILE A 30 -17.09 6.71 42.03
C ILE A 30 -17.15 7.93 41.11
N LEU A 31 -18.12 8.81 41.38
CA LEU A 31 -18.38 10.03 40.63
C LEU A 31 -18.26 11.21 41.62
N LEU A 32 -17.45 12.21 41.30
CA LEU A 32 -17.19 13.36 42.19
C LEU A 32 -17.56 14.66 41.49
N VAL A 33 -18.34 15.51 42.18
CA VAL A 33 -18.78 16.83 41.70
C VAL A 33 -18.68 17.82 42.85
N GLY A 34 -18.03 18.97 42.63
CA GLY A 34 -18.14 20.11 43.54
C GLY A 34 -16.96 21.10 43.52
N LEU A 35 -17.32 22.39 43.41
CA LEU A 35 -16.47 23.58 43.65
C LEU A 35 -15.35 23.84 42.61
N LEU A 36 -15.01 25.09 42.25
CA LEU A 36 -15.49 26.41 42.71
C LEU A 36 -16.04 27.28 41.58
N SER A 37 -16.92 28.23 41.94
CA SER A 37 -17.25 29.40 41.13
C SER A 37 -16.36 30.59 41.51
N GLY A 38 -15.85 31.36 40.55
CA GLY A 38 -15.07 32.57 40.86
C GLY A 38 -14.77 33.46 39.64
N LEU A 39 -14.92 34.77 39.85
CA LEU A 39 -14.48 35.90 39.00
C LEU A 39 -15.03 35.99 37.56
N VAL A 40 -15.99 36.90 37.38
CA VAL A 40 -16.35 37.51 36.09
C VAL A 40 -15.46 38.73 35.85
N GLY A 41 -14.86 38.84 34.66
CA GLY A 41 -14.11 40.02 34.22
C GLY A 41 -13.97 40.09 32.69
N ARG A 42 -14.22 41.27 32.11
CA ARG A 42 -14.03 41.63 30.69
C ARG A 42 -13.06 42.83 30.61
N PRO A 43 -12.61 43.28 29.42
CA PRO A 43 -11.88 42.56 28.37
C PRO A 43 -10.63 43.36 27.93
N ASN A 44 -10.08 43.07 26.75
CA ASN A 44 -9.09 43.85 25.98
C ASN A 44 -7.65 43.91 26.50
N ASN A 45 -6.72 43.27 25.76
CA ASN A 45 -5.88 44.02 24.82
C ASN A 45 -5.17 43.08 23.83
N CYS A 46 -4.90 43.56 22.62
CA CYS A 46 -4.11 42.84 21.63
C CYS A 46 -2.61 43.06 21.87
N ILE A 47 -1.81 42.02 21.64
CA ILE A 47 -0.34 42.10 21.53
C ILE A 47 0.05 41.62 20.12
N LYS A 48 1.03 42.29 19.50
CA LYS A 48 1.52 41.95 18.15
C LYS A 48 2.63 40.88 18.22
N PRO A 49 2.79 40.02 17.20
CA PRO A 49 3.72 38.89 17.24
C PRO A 49 5.17 39.28 16.86
N GLU A 50 5.75 40.23 17.59
CA GLU A 50 7.11 40.76 17.31
C GLU A 50 7.94 40.95 18.60
N ASP A 51 7.85 40.03 19.60
CA ASP A 51 8.72 40.08 20.80
C ASP A 51 8.79 38.78 21.64
N VAL A 52 9.18 37.63 21.05
CA VAL A 52 9.78 36.50 21.82
C VAL A 52 10.86 35.80 21.00
N MET A 53 12.12 36.04 21.37
CA MET A 53 13.30 35.25 21.02
C MET A 53 14.15 35.10 22.30
N SER A 54 14.88 33.99 22.44
CA SER A 54 15.81 33.72 23.54
C SER A 54 15.22 33.65 24.97
N THR A 55 14.69 32.48 25.34
CA THR A 55 14.80 31.96 26.71
C THR A 55 15.32 30.52 26.71
N THR A 56 16.55 30.34 27.19
CA THR A 56 17.15 29.02 27.43
C THR A 56 16.53 28.37 28.68
N PHE A 57 16.00 27.16 28.54
CA PHE A 57 15.53 26.38 29.69
C PHE A 57 16.69 25.64 30.38
N THR A 58 17.04 26.08 31.58
CA THR A 58 17.81 25.28 32.54
C THR A 58 16.88 24.34 33.31
N PRO A 59 17.16 23.02 33.35
CA PRO A 59 16.33 22.08 34.12
C PRO A 59 16.55 22.26 35.63
N LEU A 60 15.45 22.34 36.38
CA LEU A 60 15.47 22.36 37.85
C LEU A 60 15.85 20.97 38.38
N THR A 61 16.82 20.94 39.30
CA THR A 61 17.30 19.71 39.94
C THR A 61 16.30 19.15 40.94
N SER A 62 15.76 17.96 40.67
CA SER A 62 15.05 17.17 41.67
C SER A 62 16.05 16.41 42.56
N THR A 63 15.82 16.42 43.87
CA THR A 63 16.71 15.76 44.85
C THR A 63 16.47 14.25 44.90
N THR A 64 17.50 13.46 44.56
CA THR A 64 17.44 12.00 44.56
C THR A 64 17.38 11.41 45.97
N THR A 65 16.33 10.64 46.27
CA THR A 65 16.29 9.74 47.44
C THR A 65 16.42 8.30 46.97
N THR A 66 17.38 7.54 47.50
CA THR A 66 17.83 6.26 46.92
C THR A 66 17.04 5.03 47.37
N PRO A 67 16.53 4.20 46.44
CA PRO A 67 16.29 2.78 46.66
C PRO A 67 17.60 1.98 46.56
N ARG A 68 17.62 0.78 47.17
CA ARG A 68 18.79 -0.11 47.21
C ARG A 68 18.72 -1.14 46.06
N PRO A 69 19.85 -1.61 45.48
CA PRO A 69 19.81 -2.44 44.27
C PRO A 69 19.19 -3.84 44.49
N VAL A 70 18.45 -4.32 43.49
CA VAL A 70 18.12 -5.74 43.29
C VAL A 70 18.87 -6.20 42.03
N THR A 71 19.63 -7.27 42.15
CA THR A 71 20.47 -7.79 41.06
C THR A 71 19.71 -8.83 40.24
N THR A 72 19.64 -8.65 38.92
CA THR A 72 19.13 -9.67 37.99
C THR A 72 20.23 -10.01 36.99
N THR A 73 20.73 -11.25 37.03
CA THR A 73 21.84 -11.70 36.18
C THR A 73 21.30 -12.53 35.02
N THR A 74 21.46 -12.03 33.79
CA THR A 74 21.22 -12.82 32.56
C THR A 74 22.52 -13.48 32.13
N THR A 75 22.58 -14.82 32.16
CA THR A 75 23.75 -15.58 31.72
C THR A 75 23.42 -16.34 30.43
N THR A 76 24.04 -15.94 29.33
CA THR A 76 24.07 -16.72 28.08
C THR A 76 25.15 -17.79 28.19
N THR A 77 24.80 -19.07 27.96
CA THR A 77 25.77 -20.18 27.98
C THR A 77 25.74 -20.96 26.68
N THR A 78 26.80 -20.83 25.89
CA THR A 78 27.05 -21.65 24.69
C THR A 78 27.67 -22.99 25.10
N THR A 79 27.16 -24.11 24.60
CA THR A 79 27.73 -25.45 24.83
C THR A 79 28.29 -26.07 23.56
N THR A 80 29.62 -26.03 23.43
CA THR A 80 30.38 -26.91 22.54
C THR A 80 30.73 -28.22 23.26
N SER A 81 30.73 -29.34 22.54
CA SER A 81 31.29 -30.61 23.01
C SER A 81 31.93 -31.39 21.87
N THR A 82 33.15 -31.90 22.10
CA THR A 82 33.96 -32.64 21.11
C THR A 82 34.74 -33.75 21.79
N THR A 83 34.54 -35.00 21.36
CA THR A 83 35.31 -36.18 21.83
C THR A 83 35.52 -37.18 20.67
N THR A 84 36.51 -38.05 20.79
CA THR A 84 37.09 -38.85 19.67
C THR A 84 37.23 -40.36 20.08
N ARG A 85 37.65 -41.34 19.24
CA ARG A 85 38.47 -41.23 18.02
C ARG A 85 38.26 -42.27 16.88
N PRO A 86 38.59 -43.58 17.00
CA PRO A 86 39.41 -44.13 15.90
C PRO A 86 38.92 -45.39 15.16
N SER A 87 39.35 -45.47 13.89
CA SER A 87 39.67 -46.68 13.10
C SER A 87 38.47 -47.53 12.59
N THR A 88 38.59 -48.39 11.55
CA THR A 88 39.77 -48.91 10.79
C THR A 88 39.56 -48.90 9.27
N THR A 89 40.67 -48.99 8.52
CA THR A 89 40.75 -49.21 7.06
C THR A 89 40.41 -50.66 6.64
N SER A 90 39.80 -50.86 5.47
CA SER A 90 40.10 -52.01 4.59
C SER A 90 39.67 -51.74 3.13
N THR A 91 40.23 -52.50 2.20
CA THR A 91 40.08 -52.32 0.74
C THR A 91 39.81 -53.67 0.08
N THR A 92 38.88 -53.75 -0.89
CA THR A 92 38.82 -54.89 -1.82
C THR A 92 38.39 -54.47 -3.22
N THR A 93 39.04 -55.04 -4.22
CA THR A 93 38.84 -54.79 -5.66
C THR A 93 38.19 -56.00 -6.33
N SER A 94 37.32 -55.78 -7.33
CA SER A 94 37.10 -56.78 -8.38
C SER A 94 36.52 -56.19 -9.67
N THR A 95 37.34 -56.19 -10.73
CA THR A 95 36.88 -56.21 -12.13
C THR A 95 36.80 -57.67 -12.61
N THR A 96 36.17 -57.91 -13.76
CA THR A 96 36.76 -58.61 -14.95
C THR A 96 35.76 -59.50 -15.73
N THR A 97 35.88 -59.48 -17.07
CA THR A 97 35.42 -60.47 -18.11
C THR A 97 33.94 -60.69 -18.52
N ARG A 98 33.69 -60.29 -19.79
CA ARG A 98 32.94 -60.95 -20.92
C ARG A 98 33.22 -62.48 -21.07
N PRO A 99 32.59 -63.31 -21.97
CA PRO A 99 32.09 -63.00 -23.34
C PRO A 99 30.86 -63.80 -23.90
N THR A 100 30.60 -63.65 -25.22
CA THR A 100 29.88 -64.56 -26.20
C THR A 100 28.37 -64.86 -25.98
N SER A 101 27.38 -64.66 -26.89
CA SER A 101 27.16 -64.80 -28.37
C SER A 101 26.35 -66.08 -28.74
N THR A 102 25.47 -66.16 -29.76
CA THR A 102 25.02 -65.17 -30.79
C THR A 102 23.46 -65.14 -30.93
N THR A 103 22.67 -65.40 -32.00
CA THR A 103 22.86 -65.77 -33.43
C THR A 103 21.56 -65.56 -34.27
N THR A 104 21.62 -64.87 -35.44
CA THR A 104 20.75 -64.98 -36.67
C THR A 104 19.20 -64.82 -36.63
N SER A 105 18.48 -64.31 -37.66
CA SER A 105 18.89 -63.74 -38.99
C SER A 105 17.79 -62.94 -39.74
N THR A 106 18.15 -61.73 -40.23
CA THR A 106 17.84 -61.12 -41.58
C THR A 106 16.37 -60.84 -42.02
N THR A 107 16.03 -59.90 -42.94
CA THR A 107 16.77 -59.22 -44.04
C THR A 107 16.42 -57.71 -44.29
N ARG A 108 17.44 -56.82 -44.18
CA ARG A 108 18.06 -55.94 -45.24
C ARG A 108 17.22 -54.84 -46.03
N PRO A 109 17.84 -53.85 -46.77
CA PRO A 109 18.02 -52.46 -46.27
C PRO A 109 17.91 -51.27 -47.30
N SER A 110 18.21 -50.03 -46.89
CA SER A 110 19.16 -49.05 -47.54
C SER A 110 19.18 -47.68 -46.78
N THR A 111 20.25 -47.26 -46.07
CA THR A 111 21.48 -46.48 -46.47
C THR A 111 21.25 -44.99 -46.87
N THR A 112 21.60 -43.94 -46.09
CA THR A 112 22.92 -43.31 -45.71
C THR A 112 23.64 -42.53 -46.83
N SER A 113 24.38 -41.41 -46.64
CA SER A 113 24.64 -40.46 -45.50
C SER A 113 25.57 -39.27 -45.92
N THR A 114 25.84 -38.32 -44.99
CA THR A 114 27.08 -37.45 -44.90
C THR A 114 27.34 -36.37 -45.99
N SER A 115 28.17 -35.31 -45.85
CA SER A 115 29.13 -34.85 -44.79
C SER A 115 29.45 -33.32 -44.82
N THR A 116 29.49 -32.68 -43.63
CA THR A 116 30.51 -31.76 -43.03
C THR A 116 31.35 -30.66 -43.77
N THR A 117 31.70 -29.62 -42.97
CA THR A 117 32.94 -28.76 -42.90
C THR A 117 33.17 -27.44 -43.71
N THR A 118 32.94 -26.31 -43.01
CA THR A 118 33.89 -25.18 -42.67
C THR A 118 34.49 -24.16 -43.69
N THR A 119 34.56 -22.88 -43.21
CA THR A 119 35.63 -21.84 -43.35
C THR A 119 35.56 -20.67 -44.38
N THR A 120 35.43 -19.43 -43.84
CA THR A 120 36.06 -18.14 -44.23
C THR A 120 35.73 -17.36 -45.52
N ARG A 121 35.94 -16.03 -45.44
CA ARG A 121 35.64 -14.92 -46.39
C ARG A 121 36.93 -14.10 -46.66
N PRO A 122 37.11 -13.48 -47.84
CA PRO A 122 37.50 -12.05 -47.89
C PRO A 122 36.93 -11.21 -49.08
N THR A 123 37.09 -9.86 -49.05
CA THR A 123 37.07 -8.84 -50.15
C THR A 123 35.86 -8.78 -51.13
N SER A 124 35.11 -7.67 -51.37
CA SER A 124 35.40 -6.28 -51.83
C SER A 124 35.72 -6.17 -53.36
N THR A 125 35.37 -5.13 -54.16
CA THR A 125 35.18 -3.67 -53.89
C THR A 125 34.51 -2.91 -55.10
N THR A 126 33.81 -1.76 -54.90
CA THR A 126 33.62 -0.56 -55.84
C THR A 126 32.88 -0.68 -57.22
N THR A 127 32.18 0.29 -57.88
CA THR A 127 31.64 1.69 -57.64
C THR A 127 30.49 2.08 -58.64
N SER A 128 29.87 3.28 -58.45
CA SER A 128 29.41 4.32 -59.44
C SER A 128 27.94 4.44 -59.98
N THR A 129 27.23 5.49 -59.48
CA THR A 129 26.44 6.60 -60.13
C THR A 129 25.69 6.41 -61.48
N THR A 130 24.57 7.10 -61.83
CA THR A 130 24.23 8.55 -61.65
C THR A 130 22.73 8.91 -61.93
N THR A 131 22.22 10.06 -61.42
CA THR A 131 21.00 10.85 -61.85
C THR A 131 19.60 10.23 -61.64
N THR A 132 18.47 10.97 -61.51
CA THR A 132 18.12 12.39 -61.85
C THR A 132 17.25 13.08 -60.75
N SER A 133 16.76 14.32 -60.97
CA SER A 133 16.27 15.29 -59.95
C SER A 133 14.87 15.89 -60.20
N THR A 134 14.16 16.37 -59.15
CA THR A 134 13.34 17.63 -59.21
C THR A 134 12.94 18.28 -57.85
N THR A 135 13.35 19.54 -57.70
CA THR A 135 12.79 20.76 -57.02
C THR A 135 11.65 20.78 -55.97
N ARG A 136 11.87 21.61 -54.93
CA ARG A 136 10.95 22.36 -54.00
C ARG A 136 10.24 23.57 -54.73
N PRO A 137 9.40 24.51 -54.16
CA PRO A 137 9.46 25.16 -52.83
C PRO A 137 8.09 25.47 -52.13
N THR A 138 8.04 26.51 -51.25
CA THR A 138 7.09 26.80 -50.14
C THR A 138 6.33 28.15 -50.21
N THR A 139 5.13 28.23 -49.59
CA THR A 139 4.48 29.41 -48.89
C THR A 139 3.26 28.91 -48.08
N THR A 140 2.78 29.39 -46.91
CA THR A 140 3.16 30.36 -45.84
C THR A 140 2.24 31.60 -45.65
N THR A 141 1.61 31.74 -44.46
CA THR A 141 0.77 32.87 -43.92
C THR A 141 -0.54 33.21 -44.69
N THR A 142 -1.60 33.87 -44.12
CA THR A 142 -1.70 34.82 -42.98
C THR A 142 -3.06 34.75 -42.22
N THR A 143 -3.07 35.25 -40.97
CA THR A 143 -4.21 35.66 -40.11
C THR A 143 -5.26 36.58 -40.78
N THR A 144 -6.51 36.65 -40.27
CA THR A 144 -7.22 37.91 -39.87
C THR A 144 -8.57 37.62 -39.14
N THR A 145 -9.04 38.61 -38.38
CA THR A 145 -10.03 38.61 -37.28
C THR A 145 -11.51 38.81 -37.66
N ARG A 146 -12.38 38.80 -36.63
CA ARG A 146 -13.74 39.40 -36.53
C ARG A 146 -14.89 38.69 -37.26
N SER A 147 -16.17 38.95 -36.95
CA SER A 147 -16.89 39.28 -35.68
C SER A 147 -18.39 39.42 -36.02
N THR A 148 -19.30 39.35 -35.03
CA THR A 148 -20.71 39.83 -35.10
C THR A 148 -21.63 39.13 -36.14
N SER A 149 -22.96 39.00 -35.97
CA SER A 149 -23.86 39.21 -34.82
C SER A 149 -25.26 38.65 -35.12
N THR A 150 -26.00 38.26 -34.08
CA THR A 150 -27.48 38.31 -33.94
C THR A 150 -28.39 38.29 -35.19
N SER A 151 -29.31 37.31 -35.25
CA SER A 151 -30.76 37.63 -35.27
C SER A 151 -31.67 36.43 -34.97
N THR A 152 -32.48 36.59 -33.94
CA THR A 152 -33.83 36.03 -33.72
C THR A 152 -34.64 35.62 -34.96
N THR A 153 -35.32 34.46 -34.89
CA THR A 153 -36.80 34.42 -34.80
C THR A 153 -37.34 33.01 -34.44
N THR A 154 -38.33 32.97 -33.56
CA THR A 154 -39.26 31.83 -33.38
C THR A 154 -40.47 32.05 -34.28
N PRO A 155 -41.11 31.00 -34.81
CA PRO A 155 -42.54 30.87 -34.48
C PRO A 155 -43.02 29.42 -34.25
N THR A 156 -43.91 29.26 -33.27
CA THR A 156 -44.86 28.15 -33.11
C THR A 156 -45.81 28.13 -34.34
N THR A 157 -46.39 27.01 -34.83
CA THR A 157 -47.58 26.37 -34.23
C THR A 157 -48.06 25.13 -35.03
N THR A 158 -48.35 24.04 -34.29
CA THR A 158 -49.36 22.95 -34.47
C THR A 158 -50.00 22.61 -35.83
N THR A 159 -50.07 21.30 -36.16
CA THR A 159 -51.27 20.48 -36.56
C THR A 159 -50.82 19.04 -36.87
N THR A 160 -50.97 18.03 -36.00
CA THR A 160 -52.18 17.20 -35.69
C THR A 160 -52.60 16.23 -36.80
N THR A 161 -52.65 14.92 -36.48
CA THR A 161 -53.57 13.91 -37.08
C THR A 161 -53.81 12.77 -36.06
N THR A 162 -54.99 12.17 -36.06
CA THR A 162 -55.51 11.22 -35.03
C THR A 162 -55.32 9.74 -35.41
N ARG A 163 -55.27 8.80 -34.45
CA ARG A 163 -56.38 7.95 -33.93
C ARG A 163 -55.81 6.83 -33.03
N SER A 164 -56.54 6.04 -32.22
CA SER A 164 -57.80 6.24 -31.44
C SER A 164 -58.15 4.93 -30.68
N THR A 165 -58.24 4.93 -29.34
CA THR A 165 -58.97 3.95 -28.47
C THR A 165 -58.59 2.44 -28.57
N SER A 166 -58.78 1.56 -27.57
CA SER A 166 -59.66 1.57 -26.38
C SER A 166 -59.07 0.81 -25.17
N THR A 167 -59.64 1.07 -23.99
CA THR A 167 -59.37 0.40 -22.69
C THR A 167 -60.03 -0.97 -22.52
N THR A 168 -59.38 -1.89 -21.79
CA THR A 168 -60.07 -2.91 -20.97
C THR A 168 -59.26 -3.26 -19.72
N THR A 169 -59.93 -3.34 -18.56
CA THR A 169 -59.38 -3.84 -17.28
C THR A 169 -59.82 -5.31 -17.06
N PRO A 170 -59.07 -6.12 -16.33
CA PRO A 170 -59.65 -7.26 -15.59
C PRO A 170 -59.53 -7.10 -14.07
N THR A 171 -60.57 -7.55 -13.37
CA THR A 171 -60.76 -7.37 -11.92
C THR A 171 -60.17 -8.51 -11.09
N THR A 172 -59.89 -8.24 -9.81
CA THR A 172 -59.60 -9.22 -8.75
C THR A 172 -60.49 -10.47 -8.81
N THR A 173 -59.92 -11.65 -8.56
CA THR A 173 -60.69 -12.86 -8.21
C THR A 173 -59.99 -13.61 -7.08
N THR A 174 -60.65 -13.68 -5.93
CA THR A 174 -60.23 -14.51 -4.80
C THR A 174 -60.55 -15.98 -5.08
N ARG A 175 -59.61 -16.91 -4.84
CA ARG A 175 -59.96 -18.34 -4.75
C ARG A 175 -59.21 -19.07 -3.65
N THR A 176 -59.92 -19.32 -2.56
CA THR A 176 -59.53 -20.27 -1.51
C THR A 176 -59.41 -21.68 -2.10
N THR A 177 -58.40 -22.44 -1.70
CA THR A 177 -58.43 -23.91 -1.80
C THR A 177 -57.78 -24.49 -0.55
N THR A 178 -58.46 -25.42 0.12
CA THR A 178 -58.10 -25.93 1.46
C THR A 178 -57.20 -27.16 1.38
N THR A 179 -56.41 -27.37 2.44
CA THR A 179 -55.56 -28.54 2.73
C THR A 179 -56.27 -29.89 2.55
N THR A 180 -55.56 -30.87 1.98
CA THR A 180 -55.76 -32.30 2.28
C THR A 180 -54.39 -32.94 2.53
N THR A 181 -54.28 -33.72 3.60
CA THR A 181 -53.04 -34.36 4.05
C THR A 181 -52.97 -35.82 3.58
N SER A 182 -51.81 -36.28 3.13
CA SER A 182 -51.46 -37.71 3.15
C SER A 182 -49.96 -37.92 3.38
N THR A 183 -49.64 -38.74 4.38
CA THR A 183 -48.29 -39.06 4.84
C THR A 183 -47.64 -40.20 4.07
N THR A 184 -46.32 -40.12 3.81
CA THR A 184 -45.44 -41.29 3.79
C THR A 184 -44.13 -40.96 4.53
N THR A 185 -43.60 -41.94 5.25
CA THR A 185 -42.46 -41.79 6.18
C THR A 185 -41.10 -41.94 5.50
N THR A 186 -40.13 -41.09 5.86
CA THR A 186 -38.69 -41.38 5.72
C THR A 186 -37.97 -41.04 7.03
N THR A 187 -36.95 -41.83 7.38
CA THR A 187 -36.29 -41.81 8.70
C THR A 187 -35.26 -40.68 8.88
N ARG A 188 -35.16 -40.20 10.12
CA ARG A 188 -34.21 -39.16 10.56
C ARG A 188 -32.91 -39.78 11.05
N SER A 189 -31.79 -39.49 10.40
CA SER A 189 -30.43 -39.75 10.88
C SER A 189 -29.73 -38.44 11.25
N THR A 190 -29.20 -38.36 12.47
CA THR A 190 -28.50 -37.17 12.99
C THR A 190 -27.02 -37.45 13.20
N SER A 191 -26.15 -36.74 12.49
CA SER A 191 -24.69 -36.83 12.64
C SER A 191 -24.14 -35.57 13.30
N THR A 192 -24.03 -35.58 14.63
CA THR A 192 -23.26 -34.59 15.39
C THR A 192 -21.79 -35.00 15.44
N THR A 193 -20.90 -34.14 14.96
CA THR A 193 -19.44 -34.37 15.04
C THR A 193 -18.86 -33.53 16.17
N THR A 194 -18.47 -34.18 17.27
CA THR A 194 -17.81 -33.56 18.42
C THR A 194 -16.42 -34.18 18.60
N SER A 195 -15.37 -33.37 18.53
CA SER A 195 -13.98 -33.79 18.78
C SER A 195 -13.58 -33.51 20.23
N THR A 196 -13.64 -34.55 21.07
CA THR A 196 -13.35 -34.45 22.51
C THR A 196 -11.86 -34.56 22.80
N SER A 197 -11.29 -33.62 23.56
CA SER A 197 -9.98 -33.76 24.20
C SER A 197 -10.10 -34.65 25.44
N THR A 198 -9.17 -35.60 25.62
CA THR A 198 -9.13 -36.46 26.81
C THR A 198 -7.88 -36.21 27.64
N THR A 199 -8.08 -36.02 28.94
CA THR A 199 -7.04 -35.83 29.95
C THR A 199 -7.29 -36.81 31.09
N THR A 200 -6.26 -37.54 31.53
CA THR A 200 -6.42 -38.60 32.53
C THR A 200 -5.33 -38.53 33.60
N THR A 201 -5.72 -38.21 34.84
CA THR A 201 -4.96 -38.50 36.07
C THR A 201 -5.33 -39.91 36.57
N THR A 202 -4.67 -40.63 37.48
CA THR A 202 -3.93 -40.36 38.75
C THR A 202 -3.31 -41.75 39.17
N PRO A 203 -2.82 -42.09 40.40
CA PRO A 203 -2.19 -41.36 41.52
C PRO A 203 -0.94 -42.06 42.19
N THR A 204 -0.14 -41.32 42.99
CA THR A 204 0.61 -41.75 44.24
C THR A 204 1.70 -42.88 44.17
N THR A 205 2.68 -43.09 45.09
CA THR A 205 3.06 -42.51 46.43
C THR A 205 4.55 -42.82 46.81
N THR A 206 5.15 -42.04 47.75
CA THR A 206 6.37 -42.33 48.60
C THR A 206 7.74 -42.53 47.89
N THR A 207 8.94 -42.31 48.49
CA THR A 207 9.40 -42.07 49.90
C THR A 207 10.72 -41.23 49.96
N THR A 208 11.02 -40.58 51.09
CA THR A 208 12.32 -39.96 51.52
C THR A 208 13.17 -40.92 52.39
N PRO A 209 14.36 -40.58 52.97
CA PRO A 209 15.26 -39.39 52.91
C PRO A 209 16.70 -39.75 52.36
N THR A 210 17.94 -39.35 52.76
CA THR A 210 18.55 -38.58 53.91
C THR A 210 20.04 -38.17 53.66
N THR A 211 20.52 -37.06 54.28
CA THR A 211 21.96 -36.73 54.66
C THR A 211 23.05 -36.58 53.54
N THR A 212 24.21 -35.88 53.69
CA THR A 212 24.94 -35.25 54.84
C THR A 212 25.90 -34.08 54.44
N THR A 213 26.08 -33.08 55.35
CA THR A 213 27.29 -32.22 55.65
C THR A 213 28.14 -31.42 54.62
N THR A 214 28.46 -30.16 55.02
CA THR A 214 29.57 -29.26 54.62
C THR A 214 30.94 -29.65 55.27
N PRO A 215 32.13 -29.13 54.85
CA PRO A 215 32.63 -27.74 55.02
C PRO A 215 33.25 -27.12 53.72
N THR A 216 33.42 -25.81 53.48
CA THR A 216 34.03 -24.66 54.22
C THR A 216 35.57 -24.58 54.17
N THR A 217 36.13 -23.58 53.48
CA THR A 217 37.45 -22.94 53.73
C THR A 217 37.63 -21.65 52.90
N THR A 218 38.76 -20.92 53.05
CA THR A 218 38.80 -19.44 52.95
C THR A 218 40.04 -18.89 52.22
N SER A 219 39.97 -17.64 51.70
CA SER A 219 40.96 -16.53 51.88
C SER A 219 41.54 -15.74 50.67
N THR A 220 41.57 -14.40 50.87
CA THR A 220 42.57 -13.36 50.46
C THR A 220 42.97 -13.04 49.00
N THR A 221 42.50 -11.86 48.57
CA THR A 221 43.22 -10.68 48.01
C THR A 221 44.73 -10.71 47.66
N THR A 222 45.14 -9.91 46.64
CA THR A 222 45.99 -8.67 46.75
C THR A 222 46.13 -7.94 45.38
N LYS A 223 46.56 -6.65 45.34
CA LYS A 223 46.80 -5.79 44.14
C LYS A 223 48.29 -5.54 43.86
N LEU A 224 48.66 -5.30 42.59
CA LEU A 224 49.70 -4.34 42.07
C LEU A 224 49.61 -4.33 40.51
N SER A 225 50.22 -3.46 39.69
CA SER A 225 51.10 -2.28 39.86
C SER A 225 50.92 -1.29 38.66
N THR A 226 51.89 -0.43 38.33
CA THR A 226 51.93 0.45 37.12
C THR A 226 53.37 0.61 36.61
N ALA A 227 53.58 0.81 35.29
CA ALA A 227 54.84 1.31 34.71
C ALA A 227 54.63 1.90 33.29
N THR A 228 55.50 2.83 32.86
CA THR A 228 55.44 3.54 31.56
C THR A 228 56.86 3.84 31.04
N LEU A 229 57.10 3.73 29.72
CA LEU A 229 58.35 4.15 29.05
C LEU A 229 58.08 4.74 27.64
N THR A 230 59.06 5.45 27.07
CA THR A 230 58.92 6.40 25.94
C THR A 230 59.66 6.01 24.65
N LEU A 231 59.42 6.78 23.57
CA LEU A 231 59.82 6.54 22.17
C LEU A 231 61.33 6.63 21.88
N PRO A 232 61.76 6.19 20.68
CA PRO A 232 62.22 7.16 19.67
C PRO A 232 61.51 7.04 18.30
N SER A 233 61.78 8.01 17.40
CA SER A 233 61.04 8.29 16.16
C SER A 233 61.73 7.83 14.87
N THR A 234 60.94 7.46 13.85
CA THR A 234 61.35 7.38 12.42
C THR A 234 60.27 7.98 11.50
N SER A 235 60.65 8.26 10.25
CA SER A 235 59.90 9.12 9.30
C SER A 235 58.80 8.42 8.49
N THR A 236 57.84 9.21 8.03
CA THR A 236 56.75 8.87 7.09
C THR A 236 57.24 8.16 5.83
N PRO A 237 56.40 7.28 5.24
CA PRO A 237 55.77 7.69 3.98
C PRO A 237 54.28 7.31 3.88
N ALA A 238 53.61 7.88 2.86
CA ALA A 238 52.28 7.54 2.37
C ALA A 238 51.12 7.56 3.40
N THR A 239 50.39 8.68 3.43
CA THR A 239 49.00 8.67 3.90
C THR A 239 48.16 7.82 2.94
N THR A 240 47.96 6.55 3.27
CA THR A 240 46.97 5.70 2.59
C THR A 240 45.64 6.44 2.56
N GLN A 241 45.02 6.56 1.38
CA GLN A 241 43.64 7.03 1.30
C GLN A 241 42.76 6.02 2.04
N THR A 242 42.36 6.36 3.26
CA THR A 242 41.30 5.64 3.95
C THR A 242 40.02 5.86 3.16
N THR A 243 39.73 4.95 2.23
CA THR A 243 38.39 4.81 1.67
C THR A 243 37.45 4.59 2.85
N THR A 244 36.71 5.64 3.23
CA THR A 244 35.70 5.53 4.29
C THR A 244 34.79 4.36 3.93
N PRO A 245 34.72 3.31 4.77
CA PRO A 245 33.78 2.23 4.49
C PRO A 245 32.38 2.86 4.45
N ILE A 246 31.59 2.52 3.43
CA ILE A 246 30.24 3.05 3.25
C ILE A 246 29.49 2.86 4.56
N LEU A 247 29.16 3.96 5.24
CA LEU A 247 28.69 3.91 6.63
C LEU A 247 27.36 3.14 6.67
N VAL A 248 27.39 2.03 7.40
CA VAL A 248 26.30 1.04 7.45
C VAL A 248 25.12 1.52 8.33
N GLU A 249 25.28 2.68 8.98
CA GLU A 249 24.44 3.15 10.08
C GLU A 249 23.16 3.87 9.63
N ASP A 250 23.15 4.54 8.48
CA ASP A 250 21.93 5.15 7.94
C ASP A 250 21.15 4.16 7.05
N VAL A 251 19.85 4.04 7.29
CA VAL A 251 18.89 3.22 6.53
C VAL A 251 18.38 3.95 5.28
N ARG A 252 18.43 5.28 5.25
CA ARG A 252 17.91 6.13 4.18
C ARG A 252 18.77 6.10 2.92
N LEU A 253 18.22 6.57 1.80
CA LEU A 253 19.01 6.91 0.61
C LEU A 253 19.72 8.25 0.80
N PRO A 254 21.00 8.39 0.37
CA PRO A 254 21.70 9.68 0.42
C PRO A 254 20.97 10.75 -0.39
N ASN A 255 20.67 11.89 0.24
CA ASN A 255 19.91 13.02 -0.32
C ASN A 255 20.73 13.86 -1.33
N ILE A 256 21.48 13.19 -2.22
CA ILE A 256 22.37 13.77 -3.24
C ILE A 256 21.92 13.44 -4.67
N THR A 257 20.98 12.51 -4.82
CA THR A 257 20.44 12.04 -6.11
C THR A 257 18.93 11.96 -6.02
N THR A 258 18.23 12.76 -6.85
CA THR A 258 16.77 12.89 -6.83
C THR A 258 16.18 12.46 -8.18
N PRO A 259 15.22 11.51 -8.23
CA PRO A 259 14.51 11.19 -9.46
C PRO A 259 13.51 12.30 -9.82
N THR A 260 13.22 12.46 -11.11
CA THR A 260 12.25 13.45 -11.62
C THR A 260 11.20 12.82 -12.52
N ASN A 261 11.58 11.79 -13.29
CA ASN A 261 10.73 11.04 -14.19
C ASN A 261 11.17 9.56 -14.24
N TYR A 262 10.19 8.66 -14.29
CA TYR A 262 10.35 7.23 -14.54
C TYR A 262 9.60 6.86 -15.82
N GLU A 263 10.29 6.34 -16.82
CA GLU A 263 9.67 5.57 -17.90
C GLU A 263 9.78 4.08 -17.55
N LEU A 264 8.64 3.42 -17.39
CA LEU A 264 8.53 2.01 -17.00
C LEU A 264 7.93 1.18 -18.14
N LEU A 265 8.62 0.12 -18.52
CA LEU A 265 8.08 -0.94 -19.38
C LEU A 265 8.03 -2.24 -18.58
N ILE A 266 6.83 -2.80 -18.38
CA ILE A 266 6.60 -4.07 -17.69
C ILE A 266 6.05 -5.08 -18.70
N LYS A 267 6.65 -6.27 -18.79
CA LYS A 267 6.21 -7.38 -19.66
C LYS A 267 5.75 -8.53 -18.78
N ALA A 268 4.44 -8.73 -18.68
CA ALA A 268 3.82 -9.67 -17.76
C ALA A 268 3.45 -10.99 -18.45
N PHE A 269 4.15 -12.06 -18.10
CA PHE A 269 3.88 -13.42 -18.59
C PHE A 269 3.05 -14.16 -17.54
N PHE A 270 1.85 -14.61 -17.92
CA PHE A 270 0.93 -15.41 -17.10
C PHE A 270 -0.16 -16.06 -17.96
N GLU A 271 -0.91 -17.00 -17.38
CA GLU A 271 -2.12 -17.57 -17.99
C GLU A 271 -3.36 -16.88 -17.37
N PRO A 272 -4.10 -16.00 -18.08
CA PRO A 272 -5.21 -15.24 -17.51
C PRO A 272 -6.42 -16.11 -17.15
N ILE A 273 -6.66 -17.17 -17.94
CA ILE A 273 -7.73 -18.15 -17.75
C ILE A 273 -7.10 -19.52 -18.02
N SER A 274 -7.15 -20.44 -17.06
CA SER A 274 -6.57 -21.78 -17.19
C SER A 274 -7.26 -22.79 -16.27
N ALA A 275 -7.49 -24.02 -16.75
CA ALA A 275 -8.05 -25.10 -15.94
C ALA A 275 -7.00 -25.70 -14.97
N SER A 276 -5.71 -25.51 -15.27
CA SER A 276 -4.58 -25.98 -14.46
C SER A 276 -3.42 -24.98 -14.60
N PRO A 277 -3.50 -23.80 -13.96
CA PRO A 277 -2.50 -22.75 -14.11
C PRO A 277 -1.09 -23.21 -13.77
N ASP A 278 -0.12 -22.87 -14.64
CA ASP A 278 1.28 -23.28 -14.53
C ASP A 278 2.17 -22.16 -13.95
N PRO A 279 2.63 -22.26 -12.69
CA PRO A 279 3.46 -21.21 -12.08
C PRO A 279 4.83 -21.02 -12.73
N THR A 280 5.31 -21.96 -13.56
CA THR A 280 6.60 -21.82 -14.25
C THR A 280 6.55 -20.85 -15.43
N LYS A 281 5.35 -20.52 -15.90
CA LYS A 281 5.09 -19.52 -16.96
C LYS A 281 4.83 -18.11 -16.39
N GLU A 282 4.94 -17.94 -15.08
CA GLU A 282 4.45 -16.75 -14.36
C GLU A 282 5.58 -15.91 -13.79
N TYR A 283 6.05 -14.98 -14.62
CA TYR A 283 7.15 -14.07 -14.33
C TYR A 283 6.94 -12.75 -15.08
N PHE A 284 7.68 -11.72 -14.70
CA PHE A 284 7.72 -10.47 -15.44
C PHE A 284 9.16 -10.08 -15.78
N HIS A 285 9.32 -9.49 -16.96
CA HIS A 285 10.51 -8.72 -17.32
C HIS A 285 10.14 -7.24 -17.25
N GLY A 286 11.10 -6.37 -17.05
CA GLY A 286 10.88 -4.94 -17.24
C GLY A 286 12.15 -4.19 -17.55
N SER A 287 11.98 -2.95 -17.96
CA SER A 287 13.03 -1.96 -18.00
C SER A 287 12.53 -0.64 -17.43
N VAL A 288 13.43 0.06 -16.75
CA VAL A 288 13.20 1.38 -16.18
C VAL A 288 14.24 2.35 -16.72
N LYS A 289 13.79 3.53 -17.12
CA LYS A 289 14.64 4.71 -17.35
C LYS A 289 14.24 5.76 -16.33
N ILE A 290 15.19 6.17 -15.50
CA ILE A 290 15.04 7.18 -14.44
C ILE A 290 15.83 8.42 -14.86
N ASP A 291 15.14 9.54 -15.02
CA ASP A 291 15.80 10.84 -15.21
C ASP A 291 16.10 11.42 -13.82
N ILE A 292 17.39 11.52 -13.48
CA ILE A 292 17.88 11.87 -12.14
C ILE A 292 18.66 13.19 -12.15
N VAL A 293 18.56 13.94 -11.05
CA VAL A 293 19.38 15.12 -10.75
C VAL A 293 20.35 14.77 -9.64
N ILE A 294 21.62 15.09 -9.84
CA ILE A 294 22.67 14.99 -8.83
C ILE A 294 23.00 16.40 -8.33
N SER A 295 22.95 16.61 -7.01
CA SER A 295 23.17 17.93 -6.39
C SER A 295 24.64 18.18 -5.98
N GLU A 296 25.37 17.13 -5.61
CA GLU A 296 26.74 17.19 -5.08
C GLU A 296 27.66 16.16 -5.77
N GLU A 297 28.98 16.39 -5.72
CA GLU A 297 29.96 15.55 -6.42
C GLU A 297 30.09 14.16 -5.78
N THR A 298 29.64 13.10 -6.47
CA THR A 298 29.55 11.73 -5.91
C THR A 298 30.16 10.65 -6.80
N PRO A 299 30.90 9.66 -6.26
CA PRO A 299 31.31 8.45 -7.00
C PRO A 299 30.23 7.37 -7.07
N ASN A 300 29.08 7.55 -6.40
CA ASN A 300 28.04 6.52 -6.27
C ASN A 300 26.63 7.08 -6.51
N ILE A 301 25.78 6.27 -7.14
CA ILE A 301 24.32 6.36 -7.02
C ILE A 301 23.86 5.21 -6.12
N ILE A 302 22.94 5.48 -5.19
CA ILE A 302 22.31 4.46 -4.35
C ILE A 302 20.79 4.61 -4.44
N LEU A 303 20.12 3.50 -4.72
CA LEU A 303 18.66 3.38 -4.82
C LEU A 303 18.19 2.07 -4.14
N HIS A 304 16.88 1.77 -4.15
CA HIS A 304 16.34 0.51 -3.66
C HIS A 304 16.06 -0.49 -4.81
N ALA A 305 16.35 -1.77 -4.55
CA ALA A 305 15.91 -2.90 -5.37
C ALA A 305 15.97 -4.17 -4.51
N ASP A 306 14.83 -4.82 -4.24
CA ASP A 306 14.82 -6.02 -3.40
C ASP A 306 15.49 -7.22 -4.09
N ARG A 307 15.89 -8.22 -3.30
CA ARG A 307 16.50 -9.48 -3.76
C ARG A 307 15.56 -10.34 -4.61
N SER A 308 14.26 -10.05 -4.64
CA SER A 308 13.31 -10.65 -5.59
C SER A 308 13.61 -10.30 -7.06
N LEU A 309 14.26 -9.16 -7.31
CA LEU A 309 14.61 -8.68 -8.66
C LEU A 309 16.02 -9.09 -9.06
N MET A 310 16.15 -9.67 -10.25
CA MET A 310 17.44 -9.79 -10.94
C MET A 310 17.64 -8.55 -11.83
N VAL A 311 18.46 -7.61 -11.34
CA VAL A 311 18.86 -6.39 -12.05
C VAL A 311 19.98 -6.71 -13.04
N ASN A 312 19.86 -6.22 -14.28
CA ASN A 312 20.79 -6.44 -15.39
C ASN A 312 20.93 -5.17 -16.25
N ASN A 313 21.96 -5.14 -17.11
CA ASN A 313 22.14 -4.15 -18.19
C ASN A 313 22.13 -2.66 -17.77
N THR A 314 22.46 -2.37 -16.50
CA THR A 314 22.56 -1.01 -15.95
C THR A 314 23.45 -0.12 -16.81
N LYS A 315 22.93 1.05 -17.17
CA LYS A 315 23.60 2.08 -17.98
C LYS A 315 23.34 3.43 -17.35
N LEU A 316 24.38 4.24 -17.24
CA LEU A 316 24.28 5.64 -16.84
C LEU A 316 24.73 6.52 -18.01
N GLN A 317 23.97 7.57 -18.31
CA GLN A 317 24.28 8.55 -19.36
C GLN A 317 24.13 9.96 -18.81
N LYS A 318 24.88 10.91 -19.36
CA LYS A 318 24.61 12.35 -19.17
C LYS A 318 23.45 12.77 -20.08
N GLN A 319 22.88 13.95 -19.83
CA GLN A 319 21.77 14.49 -20.63
C GLN A 319 22.10 14.71 -22.13
N ASP A 320 23.38 14.77 -22.51
CA ASP A 320 23.83 14.81 -23.92
C ASP A 320 23.90 13.42 -24.59
N GLY A 321 23.52 12.36 -23.87
CA GLY A 321 23.59 10.97 -24.32
C GLY A 321 24.98 10.32 -24.17
N SER A 322 25.99 11.05 -23.69
CA SER A 322 27.32 10.46 -23.46
C SER A 322 27.29 9.44 -22.30
N PRO A 323 27.86 8.24 -22.50
CA PRO A 323 27.84 7.20 -21.48
C PRO A 323 28.80 7.52 -20.33
N VAL A 324 28.37 7.23 -19.10
CA VAL A 324 29.25 7.21 -17.93
C VAL A 324 29.70 5.77 -17.68
N VAL A 325 30.98 5.56 -17.45
CA VAL A 325 31.54 4.23 -17.17
C VAL A 325 31.21 3.83 -15.73
N ILE A 326 30.31 2.85 -15.59
CA ILE A 326 30.08 2.15 -14.32
C ILE A 326 31.30 1.25 -14.05
N LYS A 327 31.81 1.32 -12.82
CA LYS A 327 32.98 0.57 -12.34
C LYS A 327 32.57 -0.72 -11.65
N ASN A 328 31.51 -0.67 -10.85
CA ASN A 328 31.04 -1.77 -10.01
C ASN A 328 29.56 -1.58 -9.62
N GLU A 329 28.87 -2.68 -9.34
CA GLU A 329 27.47 -2.70 -8.91
C GLU A 329 27.32 -3.68 -7.74
N ALA A 330 26.66 -3.25 -6.66
CA ALA A 330 26.60 -4.02 -5.42
C ALA A 330 25.24 -3.94 -4.73
N ARG A 331 24.78 -5.07 -4.19
CA ARG A 331 23.65 -5.12 -3.25
C ARG A 331 24.13 -4.76 -1.85
N LEU A 332 23.46 -3.78 -1.24
CA LEU A 332 23.81 -3.17 0.05
C LEU A 332 22.77 -3.54 1.14
N PRO A 333 23.03 -3.26 2.43
CA PRO A 333 22.04 -3.41 3.50
C PRO A 333 20.77 -2.57 3.27
N PHE A 334 19.67 -2.99 3.89
CA PHE A 334 18.33 -2.39 3.77
C PHE A 334 17.78 -2.37 2.34
N GLN A 335 18.01 -3.47 1.59
CA GLN A 335 17.51 -3.68 0.21
C GLN A 335 17.99 -2.62 -0.80
N ARG A 336 19.08 -1.93 -0.48
CA ARG A 336 19.69 -0.92 -1.36
C ARG A 336 20.56 -1.56 -2.45
N TYR A 337 20.71 -0.84 -3.56
CA TYR A 337 21.53 -1.17 -4.72
C TYR A 337 22.46 0.02 -4.99
N GLY A 338 23.77 -0.21 -4.97
CA GLY A 338 24.78 0.81 -5.21
C GLY A 338 25.44 0.63 -6.58
N ILE A 339 25.57 1.73 -7.32
CA ILE A 339 26.22 1.82 -8.62
C ILE A 339 27.43 2.75 -8.44
N GLU A 340 28.64 2.20 -8.50
CA GLU A 340 29.90 2.95 -8.40
C GLU A 340 30.40 3.32 -9.80
N THR A 341 30.79 4.57 -10.03
CA THR A 341 31.31 5.04 -11.32
C THR A 341 32.84 5.18 -11.33
N SER A 342 33.45 5.01 -12.51
CA SER A 342 34.92 5.06 -12.67
C SER A 342 35.50 6.46 -12.45
N GLU A 343 34.71 7.49 -12.75
CA GLU A 343 34.95 8.90 -12.43
C GLU A 343 33.80 9.40 -11.55
N LYS A 344 34.03 10.45 -10.76
CA LYS A 344 32.93 11.06 -9.98
C LYS A 344 31.91 11.74 -10.90
N LEU A 345 30.65 11.64 -10.51
CA LEU A 345 29.54 12.38 -11.09
C LEU A 345 29.57 13.81 -10.54
N ALA A 346 29.61 14.80 -11.44
CA ALA A 346 29.45 16.21 -11.09
C ALA A 346 27.96 16.55 -10.94
N PRO A 347 27.59 17.63 -10.24
CA PRO A 347 26.20 18.08 -10.17
C PRO A 347 25.61 18.31 -11.57
N GLY A 348 24.40 17.81 -11.82
CA GLY A 348 23.77 17.85 -13.14
C GLY A 348 22.66 16.83 -13.37
N GLN A 349 22.18 16.75 -14.62
CA GLN A 349 21.13 15.83 -15.05
C GLN A 349 21.73 14.59 -15.75
N TYR A 350 21.25 13.41 -15.34
CA TYR A 350 21.67 12.11 -15.83
C TYR A 350 20.46 11.21 -16.10
N VAL A 351 20.69 10.17 -16.90
CA VAL A 351 19.70 9.14 -17.22
C VAL A 351 20.25 7.78 -16.77
N LEU A 352 19.59 7.16 -15.81
CA LEU A 352 19.87 5.80 -15.34
C LEU A 352 18.88 4.83 -15.98
N SER A 353 19.37 3.85 -16.74
CA SER A 353 18.55 2.83 -17.39
C SER A 353 18.93 1.43 -16.89
N MET A 354 17.96 0.62 -16.51
CA MET A 354 18.16 -0.70 -15.88
C MET A 354 17.13 -1.69 -16.41
N ASP A 355 17.56 -2.89 -16.81
CA ASP A 355 16.65 -4.01 -17.12
C ASP A 355 16.49 -4.87 -15.85
N PHE A 356 15.32 -5.47 -15.64
CA PHE A 356 15.06 -6.31 -14.47
C PHE A 356 14.11 -7.47 -14.76
N TYR A 357 14.24 -8.52 -13.95
CA TYR A 357 13.48 -9.77 -14.06
C TYR A 357 12.95 -10.13 -12.67
N GLY A 358 11.68 -10.52 -12.57
CA GLY A 358 11.01 -10.83 -11.31
C GLY A 358 9.90 -11.87 -11.47
N ASN A 359 9.33 -12.27 -10.33
CA ASN A 359 8.20 -13.19 -10.25
C ASN A 359 7.14 -12.64 -9.28
N TYR A 360 5.89 -13.09 -9.43
CA TYR A 360 4.76 -12.55 -8.67
C TYR A 360 4.63 -13.07 -7.23
N GLY A 361 5.69 -13.68 -6.69
CA GLY A 361 5.72 -14.27 -5.36
C GLY A 361 4.80 -15.50 -5.18
N PRO A 362 4.75 -16.06 -3.96
CA PRO A 362 3.71 -16.99 -3.54
C PRO A 362 2.40 -16.25 -3.26
N ILE A 363 1.25 -16.92 -3.44
CA ILE A 363 -0.08 -16.34 -3.17
C ILE A 363 -0.26 -15.94 -1.68
N SER A 364 0.57 -16.48 -0.78
CA SER A 364 0.63 -16.07 0.63
C SER A 364 1.37 -14.74 0.89
N ASN A 365 1.80 -14.00 -0.13
CA ASN A 365 2.59 -12.78 0.01
C ASN A 365 2.21 -11.75 -1.07
N LEU A 366 1.17 -10.96 -0.80
CA LEU A 366 0.49 -10.07 -1.74
C LEU A 366 1.13 -8.66 -1.78
N VAL A 367 2.44 -8.61 -2.08
CA VAL A 367 3.23 -7.36 -2.11
C VAL A 367 4.15 -7.30 -3.33
N GLY A 368 4.55 -6.09 -3.71
CA GLY A 368 5.20 -5.83 -5.00
C GLY A 368 4.20 -5.99 -6.14
N PHE A 369 4.67 -6.46 -7.29
CA PHE A 369 3.78 -6.87 -8.39
C PHE A 369 3.43 -8.35 -8.21
N TYR A 370 2.25 -8.63 -7.69
CA TYR A 370 1.83 -9.94 -7.17
C TYR A 370 0.69 -10.57 -8.00
N ARG A 371 0.36 -11.83 -7.71
CA ARG A 371 -0.68 -12.62 -8.39
C ARG A 371 -1.75 -13.13 -7.42
N SER A 372 -3.00 -12.73 -7.68
CA SER A 372 -4.24 -13.29 -7.12
C SER A 372 -4.85 -14.33 -8.06
N ARG A 373 -5.63 -15.28 -7.54
CA ARG A 373 -6.43 -16.21 -8.37
C ARG A 373 -7.78 -16.53 -7.72
N TYR A 374 -8.81 -16.58 -8.56
CA TYR A 374 -10.13 -17.04 -8.17
C TYR A 374 -10.62 -18.16 -9.09
N LEU A 375 -11.62 -18.92 -8.63
CA LEU A 375 -12.32 -19.94 -9.42
C LEU A 375 -13.67 -19.38 -9.85
N GLU A 376 -14.00 -19.45 -11.14
CA GLU A 376 -15.29 -19.05 -11.70
C GLU A 376 -15.66 -20.04 -12.82
N ASP A 377 -16.90 -20.52 -12.85
CA ASP A 377 -17.40 -21.54 -13.79
C ASP A 377 -16.51 -22.81 -13.91
N GLY A 378 -15.79 -23.16 -12.84
CA GLY A 378 -14.89 -24.32 -12.77
C GLY A 378 -13.51 -24.10 -13.38
N VAL A 379 -13.16 -22.88 -13.77
CA VAL A 379 -11.86 -22.51 -14.37
C VAL A 379 -11.16 -21.48 -13.48
N TYR A 380 -9.84 -21.57 -13.35
CA TYR A 380 -9.10 -20.53 -12.63
C TYR A 380 -8.90 -19.30 -13.49
N LYS A 381 -9.15 -18.15 -12.88
CA LYS A 381 -8.93 -16.82 -13.44
C LYS A 381 -7.84 -16.12 -12.63
N THR A 382 -6.83 -15.61 -13.33
CA THR A 382 -5.63 -15.00 -12.74
C THR A 382 -5.70 -13.48 -12.86
N VAL A 383 -5.51 -12.80 -11.74
CA VAL A 383 -5.37 -11.33 -11.67
C VAL A 383 -3.97 -11.02 -11.19
N LEU A 384 -3.28 -10.10 -11.86
CA LEU A 384 -2.03 -9.52 -11.39
C LEU A 384 -2.29 -8.09 -10.92
N ALA A 385 -1.74 -7.70 -9.78
CA ALA A 385 -1.93 -6.37 -9.22
C ALA A 385 -0.65 -5.92 -8.50
N THR A 386 -0.55 -4.62 -8.26
CA THR A 386 0.52 -3.98 -7.51
C THR A 386 0.06 -3.66 -6.10
N ASN A 387 0.89 -3.92 -5.10
CA ASN A 387 0.73 -3.40 -3.74
C ASN A 387 2.11 -3.00 -3.22
N PHE A 388 2.36 -1.69 -3.07
CA PHE A 388 3.71 -1.14 -2.89
C PHE A 388 3.93 -0.41 -1.57
N GLU A 389 2.88 -0.05 -0.82
CA GLU A 389 3.06 0.60 0.47
C GLU A 389 3.46 -0.43 1.54
N PRO A 390 4.42 -0.12 2.45
CA PRO A 390 5.23 1.10 2.51
C PRO A 390 6.51 1.08 1.68
N ILE A 391 7.09 -0.09 1.40
CA ILE A 391 8.44 -0.21 0.84
C ILE A 391 8.57 -1.36 -0.18
N ASP A 392 7.53 -1.62 -0.96
CA ASP A 392 7.45 -2.79 -1.84
C ASP A 392 7.47 -2.44 -3.35
N ALA A 393 7.52 -1.17 -3.74
CA ALA A 393 7.77 -0.77 -5.14
C ALA A 393 9.12 -1.31 -5.65
N ARG A 394 10.14 -1.29 -4.78
CA ARG A 394 11.45 -1.93 -4.97
C ARG A 394 11.42 -3.45 -5.25
N LYS A 395 10.29 -4.14 -5.02
CA LYS A 395 10.09 -5.56 -5.39
C LYS A 395 9.56 -5.73 -6.82
N ALA A 396 9.04 -4.66 -7.43
CA ALA A 396 8.55 -4.63 -8.80
C ALA A 396 9.54 -3.96 -9.77
N PHE A 397 10.21 -2.87 -9.37
CA PHE A 397 11.22 -2.19 -10.19
C PHE A 397 12.28 -1.47 -9.33
N PRO A 398 13.54 -1.33 -9.80
CA PRO A 398 14.55 -0.51 -9.11
C PRO A 398 14.12 0.97 -9.05
N CYS A 399 14.09 1.55 -7.85
CA CYS A 399 13.62 2.93 -7.65
C CYS A 399 14.17 3.58 -6.36
N PHE A 400 14.05 4.89 -6.25
CA PHE A 400 14.38 5.65 -5.04
C PHE A 400 13.23 5.54 -4.03
N ASP A 401 13.07 4.34 -3.47
CA ASP A 401 11.82 3.92 -2.82
C ASP A 401 11.62 4.50 -1.39
N GLU A 402 11.36 5.82 -1.32
CA GLU A 402 10.97 6.56 -0.12
C GLU A 402 9.97 7.68 -0.49
N PRO A 403 8.99 8.04 0.38
CA PRO A 403 7.89 8.93 0.00
C PRO A 403 8.31 10.38 -0.33
N ALA A 404 9.48 10.84 0.11
CA ALA A 404 10.03 12.14 -0.27
C ALA A 404 10.45 12.23 -1.75
N TYR A 405 10.85 11.12 -2.38
CA TYR A 405 11.37 11.10 -3.76
C TYR A 405 10.23 11.08 -4.79
N LYS A 406 9.36 12.09 -4.75
CA LYS A 406 8.26 12.25 -5.71
C LYS A 406 8.79 12.44 -7.12
N ALA A 407 8.25 11.66 -8.05
CA ALA A 407 8.59 11.72 -9.47
C ALA A 407 7.34 11.56 -10.34
N THR A 408 7.46 11.89 -11.62
CA THR A 408 6.43 11.60 -12.62
C THR A 408 6.65 10.22 -13.24
N TYR A 409 5.58 9.51 -13.63
CA TYR A 409 5.67 8.16 -14.19
C TYR A 409 5.03 8.11 -15.58
N VAL A 410 5.63 7.33 -16.47
CA VAL A 410 5.06 6.90 -17.75
C VAL A 410 5.08 5.37 -17.76
N ILE A 411 3.92 4.76 -17.55
CA ILE A 411 3.78 3.31 -17.40
C ILE A 411 3.36 2.70 -18.74
N THR A 412 4.09 1.67 -19.16
CA THR A 412 3.78 0.85 -20.33
C THR A 412 3.77 -0.62 -19.93
N VAL A 413 2.71 -1.34 -20.26
CA VAL A 413 2.54 -2.75 -19.91
C VAL A 413 2.33 -3.59 -21.17
N GLU A 414 3.13 -4.63 -21.35
CA GLU A 414 2.96 -5.65 -22.39
C GLU A 414 2.39 -6.92 -21.76
N HIS A 415 1.09 -7.14 -21.96
CA HIS A 415 0.28 -8.19 -21.35
C HIS A 415 -0.25 -9.17 -22.42
N PRO A 416 -0.78 -10.36 -22.03
CA PRO A 416 -1.45 -11.24 -22.98
C PRO A 416 -2.64 -10.53 -23.62
N LYS A 417 -2.93 -10.79 -24.89
CA LYS A 417 -4.17 -10.32 -25.52
C LYS A 417 -5.38 -10.81 -24.71
N ASP A 418 -6.52 -10.13 -24.88
CA ASP A 418 -7.76 -10.48 -24.19
C ASP A 418 -7.61 -10.47 -22.64
N THR A 419 -6.85 -9.49 -22.15
CA THR A 419 -6.84 -9.06 -20.74
C THR A 419 -7.10 -7.56 -20.63
N LEU A 420 -7.76 -7.16 -19.54
CA LEU A 420 -7.91 -5.78 -19.11
C LEU A 420 -6.55 -5.29 -18.56
N CYS A 421 -6.17 -4.05 -18.84
CA CYS A 421 -5.02 -3.40 -18.24
C CYS A 421 -5.42 -2.02 -17.69
N LEU A 422 -5.25 -1.81 -16.38
CA LEU A 422 -5.50 -0.54 -15.71
C LEU A 422 -4.20 -0.01 -15.10
N SER A 423 -4.09 1.32 -14.96
CA SER A 423 -3.03 2.02 -14.22
C SER A 423 -3.54 3.38 -13.71
N ASN A 424 -2.70 4.16 -13.03
CA ASN A 424 -3.07 5.40 -12.35
C ASN A 424 -3.74 6.43 -13.29
N TRP A 425 -3.20 6.60 -14.50
CA TRP A 425 -3.67 7.54 -15.52
C TRP A 425 -4.38 6.81 -16.68
N PRO A 426 -5.13 7.51 -17.55
CA PRO A 426 -5.81 6.91 -18.70
C PRO A 426 -4.83 6.34 -19.73
N GLU A 427 -5.31 5.40 -20.56
CA GLU A 427 -4.59 4.91 -21.72
C GLU A 427 -4.27 6.08 -22.70
N GLU A 428 -3.00 6.19 -23.09
CA GLU A 428 -2.55 7.07 -24.18
C GLU A 428 -2.60 6.34 -25.52
N SER A 429 -2.17 5.08 -25.55
CA SER A 429 -2.18 4.25 -26.76
C SER A 429 -2.10 2.77 -26.43
N THR A 430 -2.83 1.96 -27.20
CA THR A 430 -2.91 0.50 -27.02
C THR A 430 -2.73 -0.18 -28.37
N SER A 431 -1.86 -1.19 -28.44
CA SER A 431 -1.47 -1.86 -29.69
C SER A 431 -1.32 -3.37 -29.48
N THR A 432 -1.79 -4.19 -30.43
CA THR A 432 -1.77 -5.66 -30.33
C THR A 432 -0.94 -6.25 -31.45
N VAL A 433 0.01 -7.13 -31.09
CA VAL A 433 0.90 -7.84 -32.02
C VAL A 433 0.90 -9.32 -31.65
N GLY A 434 0.37 -10.15 -32.53
CA GLY A 434 0.24 -11.60 -32.28
C GLY A 434 -0.73 -11.90 -31.14
N ASP A 435 -0.22 -12.50 -30.07
CA ASP A 435 -0.94 -12.86 -28.85
C ASP A 435 -0.69 -11.89 -27.67
N ARG A 436 -0.04 -10.74 -27.92
CA ARG A 436 0.29 -9.76 -26.88
C ARG A 436 -0.23 -8.36 -27.21
N THR A 437 -0.58 -7.63 -26.16
CA THR A 437 -1.05 -6.24 -26.22
C THR A 437 -0.12 -5.37 -25.39
N THR A 438 0.33 -4.26 -25.96
CA THR A 438 1.10 -3.21 -25.29
C THR A 438 0.20 -2.02 -25.08
N THR A 439 -0.09 -1.72 -23.82
CA THR A 439 -0.89 -0.60 -23.34
C THR A 439 0.03 0.42 -22.68
N LYS A 440 0.01 1.67 -23.16
CA LYS A 440 0.78 2.78 -22.61
C LYS A 440 -0.17 3.79 -21.99
N PHE A 441 0.12 4.23 -20.77
CA PHE A 441 -0.67 5.21 -20.03
C PHE A 441 -0.08 6.62 -20.12
N LEU A 442 -0.95 7.62 -19.97
CA LEU A 442 -0.57 9.03 -19.93
C LEU A 442 0.35 9.33 -18.73
N LYS A 443 1.22 10.33 -18.88
CA LYS A 443 2.18 10.73 -17.85
C LYS A 443 1.49 11.25 -16.59
N THR A 444 1.90 10.75 -15.43
CA THR A 444 1.30 11.11 -14.13
C THR A 444 1.73 12.49 -13.61
N LYS A 445 0.99 13.01 -12.62
CA LYS A 445 1.50 14.04 -11.68
C LYS A 445 2.72 13.49 -10.89
N GLN A 446 3.47 14.37 -10.23
CA GLN A 446 4.54 13.95 -9.31
C GLN A 446 3.94 13.22 -8.10
N MET A 447 4.40 11.99 -7.83
CA MET A 447 3.93 11.16 -6.73
C MET A 447 5.05 10.27 -6.16
N PRO A 448 4.97 9.86 -4.88
CA PRO A 448 5.90 8.89 -4.27
C PRO A 448 5.86 7.51 -4.96
N THR A 449 6.89 6.69 -4.75
CA THR A 449 7.07 5.36 -5.36
C THR A 449 6.03 4.31 -4.94
N TYR A 450 5.33 4.51 -3.83
CA TYR A 450 4.33 3.56 -3.32
C TYR A 450 2.95 3.66 -4.00
N LEU A 451 2.72 4.72 -4.79
CA LEU A 451 1.44 4.97 -5.47
C LEU A 451 1.31 4.51 -6.94
N PRO A 452 2.38 4.44 -7.76
CA PRO A 452 2.36 3.74 -9.04
C PRO A 452 1.69 2.38 -8.93
N ALA A 453 0.76 2.10 -9.84
CA ALA A 453 -0.01 0.87 -9.82
C ALA A 453 -0.38 0.41 -11.22
N TRP A 454 -0.54 -0.91 -11.36
CA TRP A 454 -1.13 -1.52 -12.54
C TRP A 454 -1.85 -2.81 -12.21
N VAL A 455 -3.00 -3.03 -12.85
CA VAL A 455 -3.81 -4.25 -12.70
C VAL A 455 -3.96 -4.91 -14.07
N LEU A 456 -3.75 -6.22 -14.11
CA LEU A 456 -4.03 -7.08 -15.26
C LEU A 456 -5.04 -8.14 -14.87
N ALA A 457 -6.18 -8.17 -15.56
CA ALA A 457 -7.29 -9.07 -15.27
C ALA A 457 -7.84 -9.73 -16.54
N PRO A 458 -8.61 -10.85 -16.44
CA PRO A 458 -9.32 -11.42 -17.59
C PRO A 458 -10.22 -10.38 -18.27
N LYS A 459 -10.47 -10.53 -19.58
CA LYS A 459 -11.31 -9.58 -20.34
C LYS A 459 -12.75 -9.41 -19.83
N ASP A 460 -13.25 -10.36 -19.03
CA ASP A 460 -14.58 -10.32 -18.42
C ASP A 460 -14.58 -9.82 -16.95
N TYR A 461 -13.49 -9.21 -16.49
CA TYR A 461 -13.60 -8.19 -15.43
C TYR A 461 -14.41 -7.01 -15.97
N GLY A 462 -15.63 -6.86 -15.45
CA GLY A 462 -16.55 -5.80 -15.84
C GLY A 462 -16.42 -4.58 -14.95
N TYR A 463 -17.16 -3.53 -15.29
CA TYR A 463 -17.29 -2.33 -14.47
C TYR A 463 -18.67 -1.70 -14.63
N VAL A 464 -19.03 -0.89 -13.64
CA VAL A 464 -20.05 0.17 -13.75
C VAL A 464 -19.34 1.52 -13.81
N GLU A 465 -19.91 2.51 -14.52
CA GLU A 465 -19.35 3.87 -14.61
C GLU A 465 -20.41 4.96 -14.50
N ASP A 466 -19.99 6.12 -14.00
CA ASP A 466 -20.72 7.38 -13.94
C ASP A 466 -19.72 8.54 -14.09
N THR A 467 -20.19 9.79 -14.12
CA THR A 467 -19.35 10.99 -14.27
C THR A 467 -19.47 11.95 -13.10
N LEU A 468 -18.34 12.53 -12.72
CA LEU A 468 -18.29 13.76 -11.94
C LEU A 468 -18.96 14.92 -12.69
N SER A 469 -19.24 16.02 -11.99
CA SER A 469 -19.98 17.19 -12.51
C SER A 469 -19.34 17.91 -13.72
N ASP A 470 -18.07 17.62 -14.00
CA ASP A 470 -17.28 18.12 -15.13
C ASP A 470 -16.96 17.05 -16.20
N GLY A 471 -17.55 15.85 -16.10
CA GLY A 471 -17.34 14.75 -17.03
C GLY A 471 -16.10 13.89 -16.79
N LYS A 472 -15.34 14.11 -15.70
CA LYS A 472 -14.30 13.14 -15.27
C LYS A 472 -14.99 11.82 -14.88
N LEU A 473 -14.49 10.70 -15.41
CA LEU A 473 -15.11 9.38 -15.23
C LEU A 473 -14.79 8.78 -13.86
N VAL A 474 -15.80 8.18 -13.24
CA VAL A 474 -15.69 7.34 -12.04
C VAL A 474 -16.16 5.93 -12.39
N ARG A 475 -15.38 4.91 -12.03
CA ARG A 475 -15.67 3.51 -12.36
C ARG A 475 -15.46 2.59 -11.18
N VAL A 476 -16.26 1.53 -11.10
CA VAL A 476 -16.05 0.44 -10.14
C VAL A 476 -15.93 -0.87 -10.89
N TYR A 477 -14.72 -1.44 -10.88
CA TYR A 477 -14.35 -2.71 -11.52
C TYR A 477 -14.50 -3.88 -10.55
N GLY A 478 -14.97 -5.02 -11.08
CA GLY A 478 -15.11 -6.25 -10.31
C GLY A 478 -15.19 -7.49 -11.21
N ARG A 479 -15.19 -8.66 -10.58
CA ARG A 479 -15.40 -9.94 -11.28
C ARG A 479 -16.74 -9.93 -12.02
N LYS A 480 -16.82 -10.64 -13.16
CA LYS A 480 -18.06 -10.83 -13.94
C LYS A 480 -19.29 -11.07 -13.05
N SER A 481 -19.18 -12.05 -12.14
CA SER A 481 -20.24 -12.43 -11.21
C SER A 481 -20.63 -11.32 -10.21
N ALA A 482 -19.73 -10.39 -9.85
CA ALA A 482 -20.05 -9.27 -8.98
C ALA A 482 -20.84 -8.17 -9.71
N ILE A 483 -20.55 -7.93 -10.99
CA ILE A 483 -21.34 -7.03 -11.84
C ILE A 483 -22.72 -7.64 -12.12
N GLU A 484 -22.79 -8.92 -12.50
CA GLU A 484 -24.06 -9.62 -12.78
C GLU A 484 -25.00 -9.73 -11.57
N ASN A 485 -24.48 -9.60 -10.34
CA ASN A 485 -25.27 -9.63 -9.10
C ASN A 485 -25.48 -8.24 -8.45
N ASN A 486 -25.11 -7.15 -9.14
CA ASN A 486 -25.24 -5.76 -8.67
C ASN A 486 -24.62 -5.57 -7.27
N LEU A 487 -23.30 -5.78 -7.17
CA LEU A 487 -22.54 -5.65 -5.92
C LEU A 487 -21.70 -4.36 -5.83
N VAL A 488 -21.70 -3.50 -6.85
CA VAL A 488 -20.71 -2.42 -7.05
C VAL A 488 -21.32 -1.02 -7.21
N GLU A 489 -22.62 -0.96 -7.44
CA GLU A 489 -23.38 0.26 -7.75
C GLU A 489 -23.43 1.21 -6.55
N PHE A 490 -23.53 0.67 -5.34
CA PHE A 490 -23.41 1.47 -4.11
C PHE A 490 -22.02 2.09 -3.95
N ALA A 491 -20.96 1.36 -4.32
CA ALA A 491 -19.61 1.90 -4.27
C ALA A 491 -19.39 3.03 -5.30
N LEU A 492 -20.01 2.93 -6.48
CA LEU A 492 -20.01 3.99 -7.49
C LEU A 492 -20.75 5.23 -6.98
N GLU A 493 -21.93 5.04 -6.39
CA GLU A 493 -22.74 6.12 -5.79
C GLU A 493 -21.96 6.87 -4.70
N VAL A 494 -21.33 6.15 -3.77
CA VAL A 494 -20.47 6.73 -2.72
C VAL A 494 -19.31 7.49 -3.35
N ALA A 495 -18.61 6.87 -4.30
CA ALA A 495 -17.39 7.45 -4.88
C ALA A 495 -17.66 8.77 -5.61
N VAL A 496 -18.73 8.87 -6.39
CA VAL A 496 -19.15 10.11 -7.04
C VAL A 496 -19.50 11.17 -6.00
N LYS A 497 -20.39 10.86 -5.05
CA LYS A 497 -20.88 11.84 -4.05
C LYS A 497 -19.77 12.36 -3.14
N ILE A 498 -18.90 11.49 -2.64
CA ILE A 498 -17.79 11.87 -1.75
C ILE A 498 -16.75 12.70 -2.52
N THR A 499 -16.45 12.38 -3.77
CA THR A 499 -15.54 13.17 -4.61
C THR A 499 -16.11 14.57 -4.89
N GLU A 500 -17.40 14.68 -5.22
CA GLU A 500 -18.07 15.97 -5.42
C GLU A 500 -18.10 16.81 -4.13
N PHE A 501 -18.31 16.20 -2.96
CA PHE A 501 -18.17 16.90 -1.67
C PHE A 501 -16.74 17.44 -1.46
N PHE A 502 -15.72 16.58 -1.61
CA PHE A 502 -14.33 16.97 -1.37
C PHE A 502 -13.87 18.06 -2.33
N ARG A 503 -14.18 17.97 -3.64
CA ARG A 503 -13.76 18.98 -4.62
C ARG A 503 -14.49 20.31 -4.44
N ASN A 504 -15.80 20.32 -4.23
CA ASN A 504 -16.62 21.53 -4.29
C ASN A 504 -16.74 22.24 -2.93
N GLU A 505 -17.03 21.48 -1.87
CA GLU A 505 -17.35 22.05 -0.55
C GLU A 505 -16.14 22.05 0.39
N TYR A 506 -15.40 20.95 0.46
CA TYR A 506 -14.37 20.80 1.48
C TYR A 506 -13.02 21.42 1.08
N PHE A 507 -12.43 21.03 -0.06
CA PHE A 507 -11.11 21.51 -0.49
C PHE A 507 -11.14 22.67 -1.49
N GLY A 508 -12.16 22.74 -2.36
CA GLY A 508 -12.36 23.84 -3.31
C GLY A 508 -11.33 23.90 -4.43
N ILE A 509 -10.72 22.78 -4.82
CA ILE A 509 -9.57 22.71 -5.76
C ILE A 509 -9.54 21.40 -6.57
N GLU A 510 -8.86 21.40 -7.72
CA GLU A 510 -8.74 20.23 -8.60
C GLU A 510 -7.37 19.54 -8.56
N GLU A 511 -6.38 20.13 -7.90
CA GLU A 511 -4.98 19.68 -7.94
C GLU A 511 -4.80 18.30 -7.31
N GLY A 512 -5.66 17.90 -6.37
CA GLY A 512 -5.73 16.53 -5.83
C GLY A 512 -6.43 15.52 -6.75
N LEU A 513 -7.28 15.96 -7.68
CA LEU A 513 -8.04 15.05 -8.54
C LEU A 513 -7.16 14.41 -9.62
N PRO A 514 -7.24 13.09 -9.84
CA PRO A 514 -6.78 12.44 -11.05
C PRO A 514 -7.73 12.77 -12.24
N PRO A 515 -7.34 12.50 -13.50
CA PRO A 515 -8.20 12.71 -14.67
C PRO A 515 -9.35 11.69 -14.79
N LYS A 516 -9.26 10.56 -14.08
CA LYS A 516 -10.27 9.50 -13.94
C LYS A 516 -10.11 8.83 -12.58
N ILE A 517 -11.17 8.22 -12.06
CA ILE A 517 -11.17 7.52 -10.77
C ILE A 517 -11.68 6.09 -11.00
N ASP A 518 -10.77 5.12 -11.07
CA ASP A 518 -11.15 3.71 -11.05
C ASP A 518 -11.01 3.17 -9.62
N LEU A 519 -12.02 2.43 -9.16
CA LEU A 519 -12.01 1.63 -7.94
C LEU A 519 -12.01 0.15 -8.36
N VAL A 520 -11.05 -0.65 -7.89
CA VAL A 520 -10.86 -2.03 -8.38
C VAL A 520 -10.97 -3.04 -7.26
N ALA A 521 -12.01 -3.88 -7.29
CA ALA A 521 -12.13 -5.02 -6.40
C ALA A 521 -11.19 -6.17 -6.83
N LEU A 522 -10.29 -6.55 -5.93
CA LEU A 522 -9.32 -7.64 -6.10
C LEU A 522 -9.69 -8.83 -5.19
N PRO A 523 -9.64 -10.10 -5.69
CA PRO A 523 -10.04 -11.27 -4.92
C PRO A 523 -9.15 -11.47 -3.69
N ASP A 524 -7.83 -11.43 -3.89
CA ASP A 524 -6.83 -11.43 -2.83
C ASP A 524 -6.20 -10.03 -2.72
N PHE A 525 -6.46 -9.34 -1.61
CA PHE A 525 -5.81 -8.07 -1.25
C PHE A 525 -5.47 -8.06 0.26
N PRO A 526 -4.24 -7.72 0.69
CA PRO A 526 -3.80 -7.94 2.06
C PRO A 526 -4.37 -6.93 3.06
N ALA A 527 -4.51 -5.67 2.65
CA ALA A 527 -5.19 -4.62 3.42
C ALA A 527 -6.70 -4.61 3.15
N GLY A 528 -7.39 -3.57 3.62
CA GLY A 528 -8.78 -3.28 3.22
C GLY A 528 -8.83 -2.67 1.81
N ALA A 529 -8.12 -1.56 1.64
CA ALA A 529 -7.92 -0.85 0.38
C ALA A 529 -6.54 -0.16 0.35
N MET A 530 -6.24 0.61 -0.69
CA MET A 530 -4.95 1.29 -0.95
C MET A 530 -5.17 2.44 -1.95
N GLU A 531 -4.66 3.64 -1.66
CA GLU A 531 -5.14 4.88 -2.30
C GLU A 531 -4.59 5.18 -3.70
N ASN A 532 -3.98 4.17 -4.36
CA ASN A 532 -3.18 4.29 -5.58
C ASN A 532 -3.77 5.30 -6.58
N TRP A 533 -3.11 6.46 -6.74
CA TRP A 533 -3.76 7.67 -7.24
C TRP A 533 -4.46 7.46 -8.60
N GLY A 534 -5.79 7.54 -8.63
CA GLY A 534 -6.63 7.32 -9.82
C GLY A 534 -6.99 5.86 -10.14
N VAL A 535 -6.45 4.87 -9.43
CA VAL A 535 -6.74 3.43 -9.59
C VAL A 535 -6.75 2.74 -8.21
N ILE A 536 -7.66 3.18 -7.35
CA ILE A 536 -7.75 2.74 -5.95
C ILE A 536 -8.04 1.24 -5.90
N LEU A 537 -7.24 0.49 -5.13
CA LEU A 537 -7.33 -0.97 -5.05
C LEU A 537 -8.05 -1.37 -3.77
N PHE A 538 -8.98 -2.32 -3.85
CA PHE A 538 -9.77 -2.80 -2.73
C PHE A 538 -9.73 -4.32 -2.64
N ARG A 539 -9.81 -4.88 -1.44
CA ARG A 539 -10.36 -6.23 -1.27
C ARG A 539 -11.83 -6.24 -1.71
N GLU A 540 -12.33 -7.33 -2.27
CA GLU A 540 -13.77 -7.46 -2.57
C GLU A 540 -14.64 -7.16 -1.34
N THR A 541 -14.22 -7.60 -0.15
CA THR A 541 -14.91 -7.31 1.11
C THR A 541 -14.64 -5.91 1.66
N ALA A 542 -14.06 -4.98 0.91
CA ALA A 542 -14.05 -3.55 1.21
C ALA A 542 -14.93 -2.74 0.24
N LEU A 543 -15.19 -3.26 -0.96
CA LEU A 543 -15.92 -2.55 -2.03
C LEU A 543 -17.33 -3.09 -2.28
N TYR A 544 -17.56 -4.40 -2.16
CA TYR A 544 -18.85 -5.00 -2.52
C TYR A 544 -19.93 -4.80 -1.44
N TYR A 545 -21.13 -4.42 -1.88
CA TYR A 545 -22.33 -4.26 -1.05
C TYR A 545 -23.62 -4.64 -1.80
N ASN A 546 -24.54 -5.34 -1.12
CA ASN A 546 -25.90 -5.59 -1.63
C ASN A 546 -26.93 -5.49 -0.49
N GLU A 547 -27.83 -4.51 -0.60
CA GLU A 547 -28.80 -4.12 0.45
C GLU A 547 -29.77 -5.23 0.86
N ASN A 548 -29.99 -6.24 0.01
CA ASN A 548 -30.89 -7.36 0.31
C ASN A 548 -30.28 -8.40 1.28
N VAL A 549 -28.95 -8.38 1.46
CA VAL A 549 -28.19 -9.42 2.18
C VAL A 549 -27.09 -8.87 3.10
N ASN A 550 -26.91 -7.56 3.19
CA ASN A 550 -25.84 -6.93 3.98
C ASN A 550 -26.41 -6.02 5.08
N SER A 551 -25.75 -5.98 6.23
CA SER A 551 -26.15 -5.15 7.38
C SER A 551 -25.95 -3.65 7.14
N LEU A 552 -26.52 -2.82 8.02
CA LEU A 552 -26.27 -1.37 8.05
C LEU A 552 -24.79 -1.07 8.37
N GLU A 553 -24.21 -1.76 9.34
CA GLU A 553 -22.78 -1.79 9.65
C GLU A 553 -21.93 -2.06 8.40
N ARG A 554 -22.35 -3.03 7.58
CA ARG A 554 -21.68 -3.36 6.31
C ARG A 554 -21.78 -2.21 5.28
N LYS A 555 -22.90 -1.48 5.25
CA LYS A 555 -23.09 -0.27 4.42
C LYS A 555 -22.19 0.87 4.88
N GLN A 556 -22.14 1.12 6.19
CA GLN A 556 -21.28 2.12 6.84
C GLN A 556 -19.79 1.81 6.59
N SER A 557 -19.38 0.55 6.72
CA SER A 557 -18.00 0.10 6.51
C SER A 557 -17.54 0.30 5.06
N VAL A 558 -18.32 -0.17 4.07
CA VAL A 558 -17.96 -0.01 2.64
C VAL A 558 -17.87 1.47 2.25
N ALA A 559 -18.88 2.27 2.61
CA ALA A 559 -18.88 3.69 2.27
C ALA A 559 -17.77 4.46 3.01
N GLY A 560 -17.49 4.09 4.26
CA GLY A 560 -16.42 4.67 5.07
C GLY A 560 -15.03 4.42 4.47
N ILE A 561 -14.71 3.19 4.05
CA ILE A 561 -13.41 2.90 3.42
C ILE A 561 -13.28 3.68 2.11
N ILE A 562 -14.29 3.66 1.23
CA ILE A 562 -14.28 4.47 -0.01
C ILE A 562 -14.03 5.97 0.28
N ALA A 563 -14.58 6.50 1.38
CA ALA A 563 -14.37 7.87 1.78
C ALA A 563 -12.97 8.17 2.38
N HIS A 564 -12.30 7.18 2.97
CA HIS A 564 -10.90 7.24 3.41
C HIS A 564 -9.98 7.28 2.17
N GLU A 565 -10.13 6.33 1.24
CA GLU A 565 -9.34 6.27 -0.01
C GLU A 565 -9.43 7.55 -0.86
N LEU A 566 -10.62 8.14 -0.96
CA LEU A 566 -10.84 9.39 -1.70
C LEU A 566 -10.32 10.63 -0.97
N ALA A 567 -10.17 10.59 0.36
CA ALA A 567 -9.54 11.67 1.10
C ALA A 567 -8.03 11.73 0.82
N HIS A 568 -7.38 10.57 0.64
CA HIS A 568 -5.95 10.50 0.37
C HIS A 568 -5.49 11.18 -0.92
N PHE A 569 -6.39 11.40 -1.88
CA PHE A 569 -6.12 12.23 -3.07
C PHE A 569 -5.56 13.62 -2.72
N TRP A 570 -5.86 14.14 -1.52
CA TRP A 570 -5.26 15.36 -0.98
C TRP A 570 -4.20 15.11 0.11
N PHE A 571 -4.36 14.09 0.97
CA PHE A 571 -3.46 13.77 2.09
C PHE A 571 -2.98 12.31 2.07
N GLY A 572 -1.82 12.07 1.49
CA GLY A 572 -1.31 10.78 1.01
C GLY A 572 -0.68 11.02 -0.36
N ASN A 573 -1.51 11.34 -1.35
CA ASN A 573 -1.10 11.47 -2.74
C ASN A 573 -0.50 12.84 -3.08
N LEU A 574 -1.28 13.91 -2.90
CA LEU A 574 -0.87 15.29 -3.23
C LEU A 574 0.14 15.83 -2.20
N VAL A 575 -0.24 15.86 -0.93
CA VAL A 575 0.65 16.13 0.21
C VAL A 575 0.95 14.80 0.89
N THR A 576 2.22 14.43 1.01
CA THR A 576 2.66 13.15 1.60
C THR A 576 3.59 13.43 2.78
N CYS A 577 3.60 12.57 3.80
CA CYS A 577 4.67 12.58 4.80
C CYS A 577 6.07 12.45 4.13
N ALA A 578 7.07 13.17 4.64
CA ALA A 578 8.44 13.11 4.08
C ALA A 578 9.17 11.81 4.42
N TRP A 579 8.74 11.13 5.49
CA TRP A 579 9.19 9.80 5.89
C TRP A 579 8.14 9.17 6.80
N TRP A 580 8.19 7.84 6.92
CA TRP A 580 7.19 7.01 7.57
C TRP A 580 7.00 7.25 9.07
N ASN A 581 7.91 7.98 9.72
CA ASN A 581 7.73 8.42 11.11
C ASN A 581 6.49 9.32 11.28
N ASP A 582 6.04 9.99 10.22
CA ASP A 582 4.86 10.86 10.19
C ASP A 582 3.72 10.30 9.33
N LEU A 583 3.62 8.97 9.19
CA LEU A 583 2.54 8.26 8.45
C LEU A 583 1.13 8.75 8.85
N TRP A 584 0.92 9.11 10.11
CA TRP A 584 -0.35 9.66 10.62
C TRP A 584 -0.82 10.93 9.88
N LEU A 585 0.07 11.69 9.23
CA LEU A 585 -0.30 12.85 8.41
C LEU A 585 -1.05 12.47 7.13
N ASN A 586 -0.82 11.25 6.62
CA ASN A 586 -1.65 10.64 5.58
C ASN A 586 -2.90 10.06 6.26
N GLU A 587 -2.70 9.10 7.14
CA GLU A 587 -3.74 8.13 7.55
C GLU A 587 -4.79 8.70 8.50
N ALA A 588 -4.37 9.30 9.61
CA ALA A 588 -5.31 9.92 10.54
C ALA A 588 -6.05 11.11 9.91
N MET A 589 -5.45 11.77 8.91
CA MET A 589 -6.11 12.81 8.13
C MET A 589 -7.19 12.21 7.23
N ALA A 590 -6.91 11.11 6.52
CA ALA A 590 -7.90 10.39 5.72
C ALA A 590 -9.06 9.85 6.58
N THR A 591 -8.79 9.24 7.74
CA THR A 591 -9.83 8.75 8.67
C THR A 591 -10.66 9.90 9.25
N PHE A 592 -10.03 11.03 9.58
CA PHE A 592 -10.76 12.24 10.00
C PHE A 592 -11.68 12.75 8.88
N LEU A 593 -11.17 12.81 7.64
CA LEU A 593 -11.91 13.29 6.47
C LEU A 593 -13.04 12.34 6.06
N GLN A 594 -12.88 11.02 6.22
CA GLN A 594 -13.94 10.01 6.11
C GLN A 594 -15.12 10.37 7.03
N TYR A 595 -14.86 10.60 8.33
CA TYR A 595 -15.93 10.96 9.27
C TYR A 595 -16.58 12.32 8.96
N LYS A 596 -15.86 13.30 8.37
CA LYS A 596 -16.44 14.59 7.95
C LYS A 596 -17.26 14.48 6.66
N SER A 597 -16.80 13.70 5.67
CA SER A 597 -17.48 13.53 4.39
C SER A 597 -18.72 12.64 4.50
N MET A 598 -18.63 11.53 5.22
CA MET A 598 -19.76 10.64 5.47
C MET A 598 -20.90 11.36 6.22
N GLN A 599 -20.59 12.20 7.21
CA GLN A 599 -21.61 12.98 7.92
C GLN A 599 -22.37 13.96 7.00
N LYS A 600 -21.71 14.44 5.93
CA LYS A 600 -22.32 15.36 4.96
C LYS A 600 -23.10 14.63 3.88
N VAL A 601 -22.60 13.49 3.40
CA VAL A 601 -23.14 12.77 2.22
C VAL A 601 -24.19 11.74 2.61
N TYR A 602 -24.03 11.09 3.77
CA TYR A 602 -24.94 10.08 4.33
C TYR A 602 -25.26 10.41 5.81
N PRO A 603 -25.87 11.58 6.10
CA PRO A 603 -26.15 12.02 7.46
C PRO A 603 -27.06 11.06 8.24
N GLU A 604 -27.87 10.25 7.56
CA GLU A 604 -28.72 9.21 8.15
C GLU A 604 -27.95 8.00 8.72
N LEU A 605 -26.66 7.88 8.43
CA LEU A 605 -25.78 6.86 9.01
C LEU A 605 -25.14 7.29 10.34
N ASP A 606 -25.29 8.56 10.74
CA ASP A 606 -24.97 9.15 12.05
C ASP A 606 -23.57 8.81 12.63
N LEU A 607 -22.55 8.83 11.77
CA LEU A 607 -21.21 8.34 12.14
C LEU A 607 -20.47 9.24 13.15
N GLN A 608 -20.82 10.53 13.27
CA GLN A 608 -20.18 11.42 14.25
C GLN A 608 -20.52 11.11 15.71
N ASP A 609 -21.75 10.64 15.98
CA ASP A 609 -22.16 10.23 17.33
C ASP A 609 -21.63 8.83 17.66
N GLN A 610 -21.50 7.95 16.65
CA GLN A 610 -20.87 6.63 16.79
C GLN A 610 -19.34 6.71 17.06
N PHE A 611 -18.65 7.74 16.56
CA PHE A 611 -17.19 7.97 16.69
C PHE A 611 -16.60 7.66 18.08
N ILE A 612 -17.34 8.00 19.14
CA ILE A 612 -16.89 7.79 20.53
C ILE A 612 -16.75 6.29 20.82
N GLY A 613 -17.71 5.48 20.39
CA GLY A 613 -17.72 4.04 20.62
C GLY A 613 -16.93 3.23 19.58
N THR A 614 -16.81 3.72 18.35
CA THR A 614 -16.15 3.00 17.24
C THR A 614 -14.66 3.30 17.09
N THR A 615 -14.21 4.51 17.46
CA THR A 615 -12.83 4.98 17.25
C THR A 615 -12.18 5.43 18.55
N LEU A 616 -12.80 6.36 19.30
CA LEU A 616 -12.14 7.00 20.46
C LEU A 616 -11.90 6.05 21.65
N VAL A 617 -12.95 5.35 22.10
CA VAL A 617 -12.84 4.43 23.26
C VAL A 617 -12.00 3.18 22.93
N PRO A 618 -12.11 2.55 21.74
CA PRO A 618 -11.21 1.47 21.34
C PRO A 618 -9.74 1.89 21.37
N VAL A 619 -9.35 3.02 20.77
CA VAL A 619 -7.94 3.41 20.76
C VAL A 619 -7.43 3.89 22.13
N MET A 620 -8.31 4.38 23.01
CA MET A 620 -7.96 4.62 24.42
C MET A 620 -7.63 3.32 25.19
N TYR A 621 -8.12 2.17 24.75
CA TYR A 621 -7.76 0.87 25.32
C TYR A 621 -6.35 0.45 24.85
N ASP A 622 -6.09 0.52 23.55
CA ASP A 622 -4.78 0.21 22.95
C ASP A 622 -3.68 1.16 23.47
N ASP A 623 -3.97 2.45 23.56
CA ASP A 623 -3.06 3.48 24.07
C ASP A 623 -2.88 3.43 25.59
N GLY A 624 -3.75 2.70 26.30
CA GLY A 624 -3.63 2.46 27.74
C GLY A 624 -2.51 1.48 28.12
N TYR A 625 -1.94 0.75 27.16
CA TYR A 625 -0.84 -0.19 27.39
C TYR A 625 0.54 0.48 27.35
N SER A 626 1.46 0.01 28.20
CA SER A 626 2.88 0.41 28.17
C SER A 626 3.65 -0.04 26.92
N SER A 627 2.98 -0.74 26.00
CA SER A 627 3.47 -1.12 24.67
C SER A 627 2.90 -0.26 23.53
N SER A 628 2.10 0.77 23.85
CA SER A 628 1.71 1.81 22.90
C SER A 628 2.92 2.65 22.44
N HIS A 629 2.75 3.40 21.37
CA HIS A 629 3.75 4.33 20.82
C HIS A 629 3.20 5.75 20.67
N PRO A 630 4.07 6.78 20.54
CA PRO A 630 3.66 8.10 20.10
C PRO A 630 3.13 8.07 18.66
N VAL A 631 2.28 9.04 18.30
CA VAL A 631 1.62 9.11 16.97
C VAL A 631 2.61 9.46 15.85
N SER A 632 3.70 10.17 16.17
CA SER A 632 4.90 10.30 15.32
C SER A 632 6.05 9.57 16.00
N VAL A 633 6.70 8.63 15.32
CA VAL A 633 7.61 7.64 15.94
C VAL A 633 8.80 7.31 15.05
N GLU A 634 9.99 7.27 15.64
CA GLU A 634 11.26 7.11 14.92
C GLU A 634 11.39 5.72 14.25
N VAL A 635 11.58 5.72 12.93
CA VAL A 635 11.78 4.51 12.11
C VAL A 635 13.27 4.24 11.96
N THR A 636 13.80 3.35 12.81
CA THR A 636 15.21 2.92 12.81
C THR A 636 15.49 1.66 11.99
N ASN A 637 14.44 0.89 11.62
CA ASN A 637 14.52 -0.20 10.63
C ASN A 637 13.33 -0.13 9.67
N PRO A 638 13.54 -0.05 8.33
CA PRO A 638 12.44 -0.08 7.37
C PRO A 638 11.52 -1.30 7.47
N ASP A 639 12.02 -2.49 7.86
CA ASP A 639 11.14 -3.67 8.02
C ASP A 639 10.06 -3.48 9.10
N ASN A 640 10.26 -2.53 10.03
CA ASN A 640 9.29 -2.20 11.09
C ASN A 640 8.22 -1.18 10.65
N ILE A 641 8.30 -0.60 9.45
CA ILE A 641 7.30 0.41 9.01
C ILE A 641 5.89 -0.19 9.00
N GLY A 642 5.76 -1.48 8.66
CA GLY A 642 4.49 -2.20 8.68
C GLY A 642 3.79 -2.22 10.05
N SER A 643 4.51 -2.07 11.17
CA SER A 643 3.87 -1.98 12.50
C SER A 643 3.32 -0.58 12.83
N LEU A 644 3.55 0.42 11.98
CA LEU A 644 2.98 1.76 12.14
C LEU A 644 1.55 1.86 11.60
N PHE A 645 1.10 0.87 10.82
CA PHE A 645 -0.29 0.76 10.36
C PHE A 645 -1.15 0.19 11.50
N SER A 646 -1.37 1.01 12.53
CA SER A 646 -1.97 0.65 13.82
C SER A 646 -3.04 1.66 14.25
N SER A 647 -3.96 1.27 15.14
CA SER A 647 -5.01 2.15 15.70
C SER A 647 -4.45 3.46 16.28
N ILE A 648 -3.22 3.44 16.82
CA ILE A 648 -2.50 4.64 17.28
C ILE A 648 -2.28 5.67 16.15
N THR A 649 -1.98 5.21 14.94
CA THR A 649 -1.76 6.05 13.76
C THR A 649 -3.06 6.53 13.14
N TYR A 650 -4.07 5.66 12.99
CA TYR A 650 -5.38 6.00 12.43
C TYR A 650 -6.30 6.67 13.47
N ASP A 651 -6.85 5.89 14.41
CA ASP A 651 -7.90 6.30 15.34
C ASP A 651 -7.47 7.39 16.33
N LYS A 652 -6.28 7.27 16.94
CA LYS A 652 -5.78 8.26 17.91
C LYS A 652 -5.31 9.54 17.20
N GLY A 653 -4.63 9.43 16.07
CA GLY A 653 -4.31 10.60 15.24
C GLY A 653 -5.58 11.33 14.79
N CYS A 654 -6.58 10.62 14.28
CA CYS A 654 -7.88 11.16 13.89
C CYS A 654 -8.61 11.82 15.09
N SER A 655 -8.57 11.18 16.27
CA SER A 655 -9.12 11.74 17.51
C SER A 655 -8.44 13.04 17.93
N VAL A 656 -7.11 13.15 17.77
CA VAL A 656 -6.34 14.37 18.02
C VAL A 656 -6.67 15.46 16.99
N LEU A 657 -6.85 15.12 15.70
CA LEU A 657 -7.30 16.06 14.67
C LEU A 657 -8.71 16.58 14.94
N ARG A 658 -9.66 15.71 15.34
CA ARG A 658 -11.02 16.09 15.75
C ARG A 658 -11.04 16.98 16.99
N MET A 659 -10.14 16.73 17.96
CA MET A 659 -9.94 17.59 19.13
C MET A 659 -9.35 18.96 18.73
N LEU A 660 -8.39 19.00 17.80
CA LEU A 660 -7.80 20.23 17.29
C LEU A 660 -8.82 21.06 16.52
N GLU A 661 -9.61 20.45 15.63
CA GLU A 661 -10.74 21.11 14.96
C GLU A 661 -11.73 21.68 15.98
N SER A 662 -12.14 20.90 16.98
CA SER A 662 -13.04 21.35 18.05
C SER A 662 -12.47 22.52 18.87
N THR A 663 -11.14 22.69 18.89
CA THR A 663 -10.44 23.76 19.63
C THR A 663 -10.33 25.04 18.80
N VAL A 664 -10.09 24.94 17.48
CA VAL A 664 -9.93 26.12 16.59
C VAL A 664 -11.22 26.52 15.86
N GLY A 665 -12.18 25.62 15.76
CA GLY A 665 -13.42 25.72 14.98
C GLY A 665 -13.24 25.28 13.53
N ASP A 666 -14.22 24.53 12.99
CA ASP A 666 -14.25 23.93 11.65
C ASP A 666 -13.72 24.85 10.54
N THR A 667 -14.21 26.09 10.47
CA THR A 667 -13.81 27.06 9.44
C THR A 667 -12.32 27.41 9.51
N ASN A 668 -11.76 27.54 10.71
CA ASN A 668 -10.33 27.83 10.88
C ASN A 668 -9.48 26.60 10.59
N PHE A 669 -9.95 25.41 10.99
CA PHE A 669 -9.28 24.15 10.68
C PHE A 669 -9.24 23.88 9.17
N GLN A 670 -10.39 23.95 8.50
CA GLN A 670 -10.53 23.79 7.04
C GLN A 670 -9.70 24.83 6.26
N ASN A 671 -9.66 26.08 6.71
CA ASN A 671 -8.78 27.10 6.12
C ASN A 671 -7.29 26.81 6.39
N GLY A 672 -6.95 26.30 7.56
CA GLY A 672 -5.62 25.80 7.90
C GLY A 672 -5.16 24.69 6.95
N LEU A 673 -6.00 23.70 6.68
CA LEU A 673 -5.75 22.63 5.70
C LEU A 673 -5.56 23.17 4.27
N LYS A 674 -6.37 24.16 3.85
CA LYS A 674 -6.22 24.80 2.54
C LYS A 674 -4.89 25.57 2.43
N VAL A 675 -4.48 26.28 3.48
CA VAL A 675 -3.22 27.04 3.51
C VAL A 675 -2.00 26.13 3.60
N SER A 676 -1.99 25.13 4.49
CA SER A 676 -0.84 24.22 4.65
C SER A 676 -0.57 23.45 3.37
N ARG A 677 -1.60 22.85 2.77
CA ARG A 677 -1.55 22.20 1.46
C ARG A 677 -0.97 23.13 0.39
N ASN A 678 -1.43 24.38 0.31
CA ASN A 678 -0.91 25.34 -0.66
C ASN A 678 0.58 25.65 -0.43
N ILE A 679 1.07 25.71 0.81
CA ILE A 679 2.49 25.93 1.16
C ILE A 679 3.37 24.73 0.79
N TYR A 680 2.88 23.50 0.98
CA TYR A 680 3.61 22.29 0.56
C TYR A 680 3.57 22.08 -0.96
N PHE A 681 2.48 22.48 -1.63
CA PHE A 681 2.35 22.46 -3.08
C PHE A 681 3.24 23.52 -3.75
N SER A 682 3.31 24.75 -3.22
CA SER A 682 4.15 25.85 -3.73
C SER A 682 5.66 25.70 -3.42
N LYS A 683 6.11 24.48 -3.09
CA LYS A 683 7.52 24.09 -2.95
C LYS A 683 7.89 22.92 -3.88
N LEU A 684 6.96 22.45 -4.69
CA LEU A 684 7.14 21.39 -5.69
C LEU A 684 7.18 21.92 -7.13
N PHE A 685 7.06 23.25 -7.30
CA PHE A 685 7.13 24.01 -8.55
C PHE A 685 7.98 25.27 -8.34
#